data_AF-A0A1Y1KG65-F1
#
_entry.id   AF-A0A1Y1KG65-F1
#
_cell.length_a   1.000
_cell.length_b   1.000
_cell.length_c   1.000
_cell.angle_alpha   90.00
_cell.angle_beta   90.00
_cell.angle_gamma   90.00
#
_symmetry.space_group_name_H-M   'P 1'
#
loop_
_entity.id
_entity.type
_entity.pdbx_description
1 polymer ?
#
loop_
_entity_poly.entity_id
_entity_poly.type
_entity_poly.pdbx_seq_one_letter_code
_entity_poly.pdbx_strand_id
1 'polypeptide(L)'
;MSTSSYDSKHKFPFQIDTGVSDEDVCRATVADSDSCERLIDDYTRNLFGNVDCKKLIDTCFLPVCLRNQDELVAFICLHDRPNIPSIPSSDWTSWARNLYNLKASIPYNTLWIHLAGWDNRYTYTFLSPILRHTFLTCTSVEHILLVIPPNTTYTSWLDGKGTRLIPAGFYDANKVQTLYLILRQHFVTKYKIRRAVEEDNDDLTPLIYANSARLQNIYGEFYIAEMITRHQNSGRQLIVAEYNDNAVAVLCLNEVLNEPLLNEEFELAPFYGLRKSHLDDNVYDLIRPSSITGLLSDGAERELTSLVNILQLEEAEASYGSSVEQEANHSDVDYFINVPSVDLSTKAASDVTHSSKTSNAFSGMMLSSNDYQAHLFAERKAEVDLEEECTPPEFPPFTRIPTPVYHGDINAFTLELAVSHPDHESETIPLLLQAAFECFPERDYCILSIPSTCPPFPLLNLFVRVAPRATSTYPHELYLLHRNSVLSTLETRQAAVPDIEEVQEFIENIPVAHTFIDNFLAAICEEDDFESYLLTSENKIVGVAVIRQENENEYLNNHYNVNEWINEEYHKDDGRALLIHLVLSPIFQRQSQFFLREILRLSDYTVLFYRISSADLSSATRDRPLCGILDYLFPLRPRHLPEFPNIRSYQEFKVIEKIAPFTVYLTTINLCTLRYIEINTKIVVIGSSDTALAFLMGLIHSPRTLYKANFSNVTVVSPHGLSYDKPNKILSRFFVQRSTFNYQHIQMDTLKTYVNEVNGVLTKIDRKNKCIVINEDSTLSYDLLFIMCGKQFQKPIMSGNKKHPISRFPENVFLINTQMDANNALGQLKRLSMRKCKSGK
;
A
#
# COMPACT_ATOMS: atom_id res chain seq x y z
N MET A 1 49.22 27.37 14.85
CA MET A 1 50.49 27.52 14.10
C MET A 1 51.13 26.15 14.05
N SER A 2 51.57 25.61 12.91
CA SER A 2 51.60 26.15 11.53
C SER A 2 50.40 25.71 10.69
N THR A 3 50.18 26.38 9.56
CA THR A 3 49.17 26.04 8.54
C THR A 3 49.87 25.63 7.24
N SER A 4 49.59 24.44 6.74
CA SER A 4 49.95 24.02 5.38
C SER A 4 48.67 23.83 4.56
N SER A 5 48.42 24.73 3.62
CA SER A 5 47.31 24.62 2.68
C SER A 5 47.53 23.45 1.71
N TYR A 6 46.60 22.49 1.69
CA TYR A 6 46.48 21.53 0.60
C TYR A 6 45.40 22.04 -0.37
N ASP A 7 45.79 22.32 -1.61
CA ASP A 7 44.87 22.72 -2.69
C ASP A 7 43.88 21.59 -3.01
N SER A 8 42.58 21.87 -2.89
CA SER A 8 41.48 20.96 -3.23
C SER A 8 41.23 20.84 -4.75
N LYS A 9 42.31 20.62 -5.53
CA LYS A 9 42.27 20.54 -7.01
C LYS A 9 42.50 19.13 -7.57
N HIS A 10 42.01 18.11 -6.88
CA HIS A 10 41.78 16.81 -7.50
C HIS A 10 40.41 16.78 -8.20
N LYS A 11 40.40 17.19 -9.47
CA LYS A 11 39.40 16.67 -10.41
C LYS A 11 39.52 15.15 -10.45
N PHE A 12 38.40 14.43 -10.39
CA PHE A 12 38.41 12.99 -10.65
C PHE A 12 38.98 12.73 -12.06
N PRO A 13 40.02 11.90 -12.22
CA PRO A 13 40.66 11.69 -13.51
C PRO A 13 39.85 10.71 -14.36
N PHE A 14 39.22 11.24 -15.41
CA PHE A 14 38.49 10.51 -16.47
C PHE A 14 37.29 9.68 -15.99
N GLN A 15 36.09 10.08 -16.43
CA GLN A 15 35.11 9.07 -16.85
C GLN A 15 35.78 8.27 -17.97
N ILE A 16 36.23 7.07 -17.65
CA ILE A 16 36.36 6.00 -18.64
C ILE A 16 34.93 5.70 -19.07
N ASP A 17 34.69 5.63 -20.38
CA ASP A 17 33.41 5.17 -20.90
C ASP A 17 33.31 3.66 -20.62
N THR A 18 32.67 3.31 -19.50
CA THR A 18 32.64 1.94 -18.97
C THR A 18 31.64 1.05 -19.68
N GLY A 19 30.84 1.60 -20.62
CA GLY A 19 29.76 0.89 -21.31
C GLY A 19 28.65 0.38 -20.39
N VAL A 20 28.61 0.87 -19.14
CA VAL A 20 27.65 0.50 -18.09
C VAL A 20 27.46 1.70 -17.17
N SER A 21 26.20 1.95 -16.78
CA SER A 21 25.71 3.11 -16.04
C SER A 21 24.93 2.69 -14.78
N ASP A 22 24.32 3.68 -14.09
CA ASP A 22 23.39 3.43 -12.98
C ASP A 22 22.00 2.96 -13.46
N GLU A 23 21.65 3.22 -14.73
CA GLU A 23 20.37 2.79 -15.35
C GLU A 23 20.38 1.30 -15.69
N ASP A 24 21.57 0.71 -15.89
CA ASP A 24 21.77 -0.73 -16.12
C ASP A 24 21.67 -1.58 -14.83
N VAL A 25 21.40 -0.96 -13.68
CA VAL A 25 21.22 -1.62 -12.39
C VAL A 25 19.75 -2.02 -12.21
N CYS A 26 19.48 -3.28 -11.90
CA CYS A 26 18.13 -3.77 -11.63
C CYS A 26 18.06 -4.65 -10.37
N ARG A 27 16.85 -4.86 -9.83
CA ARG A 27 16.62 -5.91 -8.82
C ARG A 27 16.85 -7.29 -9.46
N ALA A 28 17.52 -8.21 -8.77
CA ALA A 28 17.59 -9.61 -9.21
C ALA A 28 16.29 -10.36 -8.90
N THR A 29 16.00 -11.39 -9.68
CA THR A 29 14.88 -12.32 -9.48
C THR A 29 15.39 -13.76 -9.40
N VAL A 30 14.53 -14.70 -8.99
CA VAL A 30 14.87 -16.13 -9.01
C VAL A 30 15.17 -16.63 -10.43
N ALA A 31 14.70 -15.96 -11.49
CA ALA A 31 15.05 -16.29 -12.88
C ALA A 31 16.50 -15.91 -13.26
N ASP A 32 17.16 -15.05 -12.48
CA ASP A 32 18.56 -14.67 -12.70
C ASP A 32 19.55 -15.67 -12.06
N SER A 33 19.11 -16.58 -11.18
CA SER A 33 19.98 -17.42 -10.33
C SER A 33 21.05 -18.18 -11.12
N ASP A 34 20.64 -18.81 -12.23
CA ASP A 34 21.52 -19.65 -13.05
C ASP A 34 22.57 -18.83 -13.80
N SER A 35 22.35 -17.52 -13.95
CA SER A 35 23.31 -16.58 -14.53
C SER A 35 24.21 -15.97 -13.45
N CYS A 36 23.67 -15.68 -12.26
CA CYS A 36 24.46 -15.25 -11.10
C CYS A 36 25.49 -16.32 -10.69
N GLU A 37 25.09 -17.60 -10.62
CA GLU A 37 25.98 -18.72 -10.25
C GLU A 37 27.18 -18.86 -11.21
N ARG A 38 27.03 -18.50 -12.50
CA ARG A 38 28.15 -18.50 -13.47
C ARG A 38 29.20 -17.42 -13.21
N LEU A 39 28.86 -16.39 -12.43
CA LEU A 39 29.75 -15.31 -12.00
C LEU A 39 30.41 -15.60 -10.63
N ILE A 40 30.19 -16.79 -10.05
CA ILE A 40 30.81 -17.23 -8.80
C ILE A 40 32.06 -18.06 -9.11
N ASP A 41 33.23 -17.44 -8.95
CA ASP A 41 34.52 -18.09 -9.07
C ASP A 41 35.05 -18.58 -7.70
N ASP A 42 36.25 -19.17 -7.71
CA ASP A 42 36.85 -19.67 -6.47
C ASP A 42 37.34 -18.55 -5.55
N TYR A 43 37.64 -17.35 -6.07
CA TYR A 43 37.88 -16.19 -5.22
C TYR A 43 36.61 -15.79 -4.45
N THR A 44 35.46 -15.72 -5.13
CA THR A 44 34.14 -15.47 -4.52
C THR A 44 33.82 -16.51 -3.44
N ARG A 45 34.03 -17.80 -3.71
CA ARG A 45 33.85 -18.88 -2.71
C ARG A 45 34.78 -18.76 -1.49
N ASN A 46 36.01 -18.28 -1.68
CA ASN A 46 36.96 -18.05 -0.58
C ASN A 46 36.63 -16.79 0.24
N LEU A 47 35.97 -15.79 -0.36
CA LEU A 47 35.58 -14.54 0.31
C LEU A 47 34.26 -14.67 1.08
N PHE A 48 33.23 -15.24 0.45
CA PHE A 48 31.86 -15.31 1.01
C PHE A 48 31.50 -16.68 1.59
N GLY A 49 32.33 -17.70 1.36
CA GLY A 49 32.03 -19.09 1.67
C GLY A 49 31.24 -19.79 0.56
N ASN A 50 30.92 -21.07 0.78
CA ASN A 50 30.15 -21.88 -0.17
C ASN A 50 28.64 -21.69 0.08
N VAL A 51 28.09 -20.61 -0.48
CA VAL A 51 26.68 -20.19 -0.32
C VAL A 51 25.86 -20.58 -1.57
N ASP A 52 24.66 -21.10 -1.36
CA ASP A 52 23.66 -21.31 -2.43
C ASP A 52 23.15 -19.94 -2.92
N CYS A 53 23.52 -19.56 -4.15
CA CYS A 53 23.14 -18.27 -4.74
C CYS A 53 21.63 -18.14 -4.96
N LYS A 54 20.95 -19.22 -5.37
CA LYS A 54 19.51 -19.23 -5.62
C LYS A 54 18.74 -19.05 -4.31
N LYS A 55 19.17 -19.74 -3.25
CA LYS A 55 18.63 -19.51 -1.90
C LYS A 55 18.86 -18.08 -1.43
N LEU A 56 20.06 -17.54 -1.59
CA LEU A 56 20.37 -16.20 -1.09
C LEU A 56 19.59 -15.11 -1.85
N ILE A 57 19.34 -15.26 -3.14
CA ILE A 57 18.49 -14.34 -3.91
C ILE A 57 17.05 -14.33 -3.37
N ASP A 58 16.51 -15.49 -2.98
CA ASP A 58 15.17 -15.60 -2.36
C ASP A 58 15.15 -15.00 -0.94
N THR A 59 16.11 -15.35 -0.09
CA THR A 59 16.08 -15.04 1.35
C THR A 59 16.81 -13.77 1.80
N CYS A 60 17.46 -13.01 0.92
CA CYS A 60 18.10 -11.74 1.30
C CYS A 60 17.14 -10.54 1.24
N PHE A 61 17.55 -9.41 1.80
CA PHE A 61 16.75 -8.18 1.85
C PHE A 61 16.67 -7.51 0.47
N LEU A 62 17.82 -7.32 -0.18
CA LEU A 62 17.91 -6.67 -1.49
C LEU A 62 18.95 -7.38 -2.38
N PRO A 63 18.50 -8.20 -3.35
CA PRO A 63 19.37 -8.70 -4.40
C PRO A 63 19.39 -7.73 -5.59
N VAL A 64 20.58 -7.36 -6.05
CA VAL A 64 20.81 -6.38 -7.12
C VAL A 64 21.69 -6.99 -8.20
N CYS A 65 21.31 -6.77 -9.46
CA CYS A 65 22.06 -7.14 -10.65
C CYS A 65 22.53 -5.90 -11.41
N LEU A 66 23.63 -6.03 -12.12
CA LEU A 66 24.13 -5.08 -13.10
C LEU A 66 24.16 -5.77 -14.46
N ARG A 67 23.54 -5.16 -15.46
CA ARG A 67 23.52 -5.65 -16.84
C ARG A 67 24.40 -4.79 -17.76
N ASN A 68 24.59 -5.24 -18.98
CA ASN A 68 25.10 -4.45 -20.10
C ASN A 68 24.48 -5.02 -21.38
N GLN A 69 23.61 -4.26 -22.07
CA GLN A 69 22.89 -4.74 -23.26
C GLN A 69 22.23 -6.11 -23.00
N ASP A 70 21.45 -6.17 -21.91
CA ASP A 70 20.82 -7.36 -21.31
C ASP A 70 21.75 -8.47 -20.77
N GLU A 71 23.05 -8.51 -21.10
CA GLU A 71 24.03 -9.43 -20.51
C GLU A 71 24.18 -9.17 -19.00
N LEU A 72 24.01 -10.18 -18.14
CA LEU A 72 24.30 -10.05 -16.71
C LEU A 72 25.82 -10.00 -16.48
N VAL A 73 26.34 -8.87 -16.00
CA VAL A 73 27.79 -8.66 -15.82
C VAL A 73 28.24 -8.68 -14.35
N ALA A 74 27.35 -8.38 -13.40
CA ALA A 74 27.60 -8.54 -11.97
C ALA A 74 26.31 -8.65 -11.15
N PHE A 75 26.42 -9.12 -9.91
CA PHE A 75 25.34 -9.11 -8.92
C PHE A 75 25.87 -8.97 -7.49
N ILE A 76 25.03 -8.46 -6.58
CA ILE A 76 25.29 -8.35 -5.14
C ILE A 76 24.01 -8.70 -4.36
N CYS A 77 24.13 -9.51 -3.31
CA CYS A 77 23.05 -9.80 -2.36
C CYS A 77 23.29 -9.09 -1.02
N LEU A 78 22.33 -8.27 -0.58
CA LEU A 78 22.39 -7.47 0.64
C LEU A 78 21.42 -7.97 1.72
N HIS A 79 21.83 -7.93 2.98
CA HIS A 79 21.04 -8.28 4.17
C HIS A 79 21.16 -7.18 5.25
N ASP A 80 20.31 -7.22 6.27
CA ASP A 80 20.28 -6.34 7.44
C ASP A 80 21.20 -6.78 8.63
N ARG A 81 21.97 -7.86 8.45
CA ARG A 81 22.84 -8.49 9.46
C ARG A 81 24.10 -9.09 8.80
N PRO A 82 25.23 -9.28 9.50
CA PRO A 82 26.44 -9.87 8.91
C PRO A 82 26.26 -11.34 8.50
N ASN A 83 27.03 -11.80 7.51
CA ASN A 83 27.09 -13.19 7.04
C ASN A 83 27.96 -14.10 7.94
N ILE A 84 27.83 -13.97 9.27
CA ILE A 84 28.68 -14.69 10.25
C ILE A 84 27.77 -15.55 11.14
N PRO A 85 27.72 -16.89 10.96
CA PRO A 85 26.81 -17.76 11.71
C PRO A 85 26.99 -17.80 13.23
N SER A 86 28.14 -17.33 13.74
CA SER A 86 28.44 -17.24 15.18
C SER A 86 27.95 -15.94 15.83
N ILE A 87 27.25 -15.07 15.09
CA ILE A 87 26.66 -13.82 15.60
C ILE A 87 25.14 -13.95 15.49
N PRO A 88 24.38 -13.76 16.58
CA PRO A 88 22.92 -13.79 16.50
C PRO A 88 22.40 -12.65 15.63
N SER A 89 21.35 -12.93 14.85
CA SER A 89 20.70 -11.93 13.97
C SER A 89 20.27 -10.67 14.72
N SER A 90 19.89 -10.83 15.99
CA SER A 90 19.38 -9.79 16.88
C SER A 90 20.45 -8.80 17.36
N ASP A 91 21.60 -9.26 17.89
CA ASP A 91 22.62 -8.43 18.57
C ASP A 91 23.96 -8.29 17.80
N TRP A 92 23.92 -8.25 16.46
CA TRP A 92 25.14 -7.92 15.70
C TRP A 92 25.70 -6.53 16.05
N THR A 93 24.84 -5.59 16.50
CA THR A 93 25.25 -4.20 16.79
C THR A 93 26.25 -4.13 17.94
N SER A 94 26.10 -4.92 19.01
CA SER A 94 27.04 -4.90 20.14
C SER A 94 28.39 -5.46 19.74
N TRP A 95 28.44 -6.51 18.92
CA TRP A 95 29.67 -7.02 18.33
C TRP A 95 30.38 -5.96 17.46
N ALA A 96 29.66 -5.31 16.54
CA ALA A 96 30.21 -4.28 15.65
C ALA A 96 30.71 -3.05 16.44
N ARG A 97 29.95 -2.62 17.44
CA ARG A 97 30.27 -1.51 18.35
C ARG A 97 31.50 -1.80 19.21
N ASN A 98 31.60 -3.00 19.78
CA ASN A 98 32.67 -3.35 20.73
C ASN A 98 34.00 -3.70 20.05
N LEU A 99 33.97 -4.38 18.89
CA LEU A 99 35.21 -4.76 18.18
C LEU A 99 35.66 -3.73 17.15
N TYR A 100 34.75 -3.03 16.46
CA TYR A 100 35.10 -2.14 15.36
C TYR A 100 34.76 -0.65 15.62
N ASN A 101 34.31 -0.32 16.84
CA ASN A 101 33.87 1.03 17.23
C ASN A 101 32.76 1.62 16.33
N LEU A 102 31.98 0.76 15.66
CA LEU A 102 30.85 1.13 14.81
C LEU A 102 29.66 1.57 15.67
N LYS A 103 29.69 2.81 16.16
CA LYS A 103 28.64 3.38 17.01
C LYS A 103 27.45 3.95 16.24
N ALA A 104 27.66 4.42 15.01
CA ALA A 104 26.62 5.02 14.17
C ALA A 104 25.89 4.01 13.25
N SER A 105 26.42 2.79 13.13
CA SER A 105 25.83 1.72 12.32
C SER A 105 24.79 0.96 13.14
N ILE A 106 23.52 1.30 12.89
CA ILE A 106 22.34 0.68 13.51
C ILE A 106 21.51 -0.05 12.42
N PRO A 107 20.60 -0.97 12.77
CA PRO A 107 19.83 -1.72 11.77
C PRO A 107 19.09 -0.82 10.77
N TYR A 108 18.51 0.29 11.24
CA TYR A 108 17.79 1.26 10.39
C TYR A 108 18.62 1.82 9.21
N ASN A 109 19.94 1.99 9.41
CA ASN A 109 20.82 2.69 8.47
C ASN A 109 21.97 1.84 7.89
N THR A 110 21.97 0.52 8.14
CA THR A 110 23.10 -0.36 7.80
C THR A 110 22.66 -1.59 7.02
N LEU A 111 23.32 -1.87 5.89
CA LEU A 111 23.22 -3.12 5.15
C LEU A 111 24.56 -3.85 5.08
N TRP A 112 24.50 -5.15 4.80
CA TRP A 112 25.63 -6.08 4.79
C TRP A 112 25.67 -6.84 3.46
N ILE A 113 26.81 -6.81 2.77
CA ILE A 113 27.05 -7.62 1.57
C ILE A 113 27.27 -9.08 2.00
N HIS A 114 26.38 -9.97 1.57
CA HIS A 114 26.45 -11.42 1.85
C HIS A 114 27.15 -12.21 0.74
N LEU A 115 27.00 -11.76 -0.50
CA LEU A 115 27.60 -12.34 -1.70
C LEU A 115 27.73 -11.25 -2.77
N ALA A 116 28.79 -11.32 -3.57
CA ALA A 116 28.97 -10.53 -4.79
C ALA A 116 29.72 -11.37 -5.83
N GLY A 117 29.29 -11.33 -7.08
CA GLY A 117 29.96 -12.01 -8.20
C GLY A 117 29.90 -11.15 -9.45
N TRP A 118 30.96 -11.18 -10.27
CA TRP A 118 31.13 -10.29 -11.42
C TRP A 118 32.03 -10.91 -12.48
N ASP A 119 31.86 -10.49 -13.74
CA ASP A 119 32.81 -10.80 -14.79
C ASP A 119 34.10 -9.97 -14.61
N ASN A 120 35.25 -10.62 -14.73
CA ASN A 120 36.58 -10.03 -14.59
C ASN A 120 36.82 -8.76 -15.43
N ARG A 121 36.11 -8.59 -16.57
CA ARG A 121 36.05 -7.36 -17.39
C ARG A 121 35.71 -6.12 -16.57
N TYR A 122 34.86 -6.25 -15.55
CA TYR A 122 34.25 -5.14 -14.81
C TYR A 122 34.74 -4.99 -13.37
N THR A 123 35.78 -5.74 -12.95
CA THR A 123 36.28 -5.84 -11.55
C THR A 123 36.43 -4.50 -10.80
N TYR A 124 36.78 -3.40 -11.48
CA TYR A 124 36.98 -2.08 -10.85
C TYR A 124 35.83 -1.09 -11.05
N THR A 125 34.81 -1.48 -11.83
CA THR A 125 33.72 -0.60 -12.29
C THR A 125 32.38 -1.04 -11.72
N PHE A 126 32.07 -2.35 -11.72
CA PHE A 126 30.75 -2.92 -11.39
C PHE A 126 30.16 -2.43 -10.06
N LEU A 127 31.00 -2.28 -9.04
CA LEU A 127 30.57 -2.01 -7.68
C LEU A 127 29.99 -0.60 -7.52
N SER A 128 30.42 0.37 -8.32
CA SER A 128 30.05 1.78 -8.08
C SER A 128 28.60 2.10 -8.44
N PRO A 129 28.08 1.65 -9.62
CA PRO A 129 26.66 1.78 -9.94
C PRO A 129 25.75 1.02 -8.96
N ILE A 130 26.09 -0.22 -8.62
CA ILE A 130 25.30 -1.03 -7.69
C ILE A 130 25.20 -0.35 -6.31
N LEU A 131 26.30 0.23 -5.80
CA LEU A 131 26.28 0.97 -4.54
C LEU A 131 25.45 2.26 -4.64
N ARG A 132 25.61 3.06 -5.71
CA ARG A 132 24.80 4.28 -5.90
C ARG A 132 23.31 3.95 -5.97
N HIS A 133 22.92 3.02 -6.85
CA HIS A 133 21.54 2.53 -6.94
C HIS A 133 21.01 2.00 -5.59
N THR A 134 21.82 1.27 -4.82
CA THR A 134 21.44 0.80 -3.48
C THR A 134 21.15 1.97 -2.52
N PHE A 135 22.02 2.98 -2.48
CA PHE A 135 21.81 4.16 -1.64
C PHE A 135 20.60 5.00 -2.10
N LEU A 136 20.35 5.11 -3.41
CA LEU A 136 19.15 5.79 -3.94
C LEU A 136 17.86 5.02 -3.62
N THR A 137 17.88 3.68 -3.73
CA THR A 137 16.74 2.81 -3.43
C THR A 137 16.41 2.80 -1.93
N CYS A 138 17.44 2.71 -1.08
CA CYS A 138 17.31 2.66 0.37
C CYS A 138 17.79 3.99 0.98
N THR A 139 16.90 4.98 1.01
CA THR A 139 17.20 6.35 1.46
C THR A 139 17.65 6.44 2.93
N SER A 140 17.21 5.53 3.80
CA SER A 140 17.65 5.47 5.21
C SER A 140 19.07 4.90 5.40
N VAL A 141 19.65 4.26 4.38
CA VAL A 141 20.92 3.55 4.50
C VAL A 141 22.09 4.50 4.32
N GLU A 142 22.91 4.63 5.36
CA GLU A 142 24.13 5.43 5.40
C GLU A 142 25.39 4.56 5.28
N HIS A 143 25.31 3.31 5.76
CA HIS A 143 26.42 2.38 5.87
C HIS A 143 26.14 1.11 5.07
N ILE A 144 27.09 0.72 4.20
CA ILE A 144 27.15 -0.64 3.66
C ILE A 144 28.44 -1.29 4.18
N LEU A 145 28.30 -2.45 4.80
CA LEU A 145 29.37 -3.20 5.42
C LEU A 145 29.64 -4.52 4.67
N LEU A 146 30.90 -4.93 4.64
CA LEU A 146 31.33 -6.22 4.12
C LEU A 146 32.29 -6.87 5.11
N VAL A 147 32.11 -8.17 5.36
CA VAL A 147 33.02 -8.99 6.14
C VAL A 147 34.16 -9.48 5.24
N ILE A 148 35.40 -9.23 5.64
CA ILE A 148 36.60 -9.73 4.98
C ILE A 148 37.26 -10.78 5.89
N PRO A 149 37.31 -12.07 5.51
CA PRO A 149 37.97 -13.13 6.27
C PRO A 149 39.47 -12.89 6.50
N PRO A 150 40.08 -13.55 7.50
CA PRO A 150 41.53 -13.57 7.65
C PRO A 150 42.19 -14.28 6.45
N ASN A 151 43.40 -13.82 6.09
CA ASN A 151 44.21 -14.26 4.95
C ASN A 151 43.66 -13.92 3.55
N THR A 152 42.55 -13.19 3.43
CA THR A 152 42.12 -12.60 2.14
C THR A 152 43.13 -11.52 1.71
N THR A 153 43.90 -11.81 0.66
CA THR A 153 44.97 -10.93 0.14
C THR A 153 44.54 -10.06 -1.04
N TYR A 154 43.63 -10.55 -1.88
CA TYR A 154 43.09 -9.80 -3.01
C TYR A 154 41.79 -9.12 -2.58
N THR A 155 41.75 -7.79 -2.62
CA THR A 155 40.57 -6.96 -2.30
C THR A 155 40.50 -5.71 -3.18
N SER A 156 41.26 -5.63 -4.28
CA SER A 156 41.48 -4.37 -5.01
C SER A 156 40.24 -3.82 -5.73
N TRP A 157 39.21 -4.65 -5.95
CA TRP A 157 37.90 -4.20 -6.42
C TRP A 157 37.17 -3.27 -5.43
N LEU A 158 37.58 -3.26 -4.15
CA LEU A 158 37.14 -2.32 -3.13
C LEU A 158 37.98 -1.04 -3.08
N ASP A 159 39.12 -0.95 -3.77
CA ASP A 159 40.07 0.16 -3.56
C ASP A 159 39.44 1.52 -3.88
N GLY A 160 39.56 2.44 -2.91
CA GLY A 160 38.96 3.79 -2.98
C GLY A 160 37.44 3.84 -2.76
N LYS A 161 36.76 2.71 -2.47
CA LYS A 161 35.30 2.67 -2.28
C LYS A 161 34.85 2.84 -0.82
N GLY A 162 35.76 2.62 0.14
CA GLY A 162 35.46 2.72 1.57
C GLY A 162 36.71 2.62 2.46
N THR A 163 36.50 2.22 3.71
CA THR A 163 37.55 2.13 4.75
C THR A 163 37.61 0.73 5.33
N ARG A 164 38.79 0.08 5.30
CA ARG A 164 39.01 -1.21 5.97
C ARG A 164 39.24 -1.00 7.47
N LEU A 165 38.36 -1.56 8.29
CA LEU A 165 38.37 -1.50 9.75
C LEU A 165 39.00 -2.77 10.34
N ILE A 166 39.96 -2.57 11.24
CA ILE A 166 40.67 -3.63 11.97
C ILE A 166 40.02 -3.77 13.37
N PRO A 167 39.78 -4.99 13.88
CA PRO A 167 39.21 -5.17 15.21
C PRO A 167 40.15 -4.67 16.32
N ALA A 168 39.57 -4.15 17.40
CA ALA A 168 40.27 -3.60 18.54
C ALA A 168 41.28 -4.58 19.16
N GLY A 169 42.49 -4.10 19.45
CA GLY A 169 43.60 -4.91 19.96
C GLY A 169 44.48 -5.56 18.89
N PHE A 170 44.10 -5.49 17.61
CA PHE A 170 44.87 -6.05 16.49
C PHE A 170 45.45 -4.97 15.57
N TYR A 171 46.52 -5.33 14.85
CA TYR A 171 47.27 -4.41 13.97
C TYR A 171 47.52 -4.97 12.56
N ASP A 172 47.50 -6.29 12.40
CA ASP A 172 47.75 -6.97 11.13
C ASP A 172 46.42 -7.36 10.46
N ALA A 173 45.94 -6.50 9.58
CA ALA A 173 44.68 -6.67 8.85
C ALA A 173 44.59 -7.99 8.05
N ASN A 174 45.71 -8.62 7.71
CA ASN A 174 45.71 -9.84 6.90
C ASN A 174 45.65 -11.12 7.74
N LYS A 175 45.88 -11.05 9.07
CA LYS A 175 45.79 -12.21 9.98
C LYS A 175 44.48 -12.30 10.76
N VAL A 176 43.61 -11.30 10.65
CA VAL A 176 42.34 -11.21 11.38
C VAL A 176 41.19 -10.99 10.42
N GLN A 177 39.98 -11.32 10.86
CA GLN A 177 38.78 -10.82 10.19
C GLN A 177 38.77 -9.29 10.26
N THR A 178 38.38 -8.63 9.17
CA THR A 178 38.25 -7.17 9.09
C THR A 178 36.88 -6.81 8.51
N LEU A 179 36.42 -5.59 8.75
CA LEU A 179 35.24 -5.06 8.07
C LEU A 179 35.65 -4.06 7.00
N TYR A 180 34.84 -3.93 5.95
CA TYR A 180 34.97 -2.85 4.97
C TYR A 180 33.74 -1.96 5.06
N LEU A 181 33.94 -0.69 5.41
CA LEU A 181 32.89 0.32 5.62
C LEU A 181 32.78 1.24 4.41
N ILE A 182 31.62 1.20 3.77
CA ILE A 182 31.23 2.02 2.62
C ILE A 182 30.20 3.03 3.10
N LEU A 183 30.39 4.31 2.74
CA LEU A 183 29.57 5.43 3.22
C LEU A 183 28.77 6.05 2.07
N ARG A 184 27.47 6.27 2.29
CA ARG A 184 26.54 6.94 1.35
C ARG A 184 27.14 8.21 0.73
N GLN A 185 27.75 9.04 1.57
CA GLN A 185 28.37 10.32 1.21
C GLN A 185 29.57 10.26 0.22
N HIS A 186 29.96 9.07 -0.25
CA HIS A 186 30.96 8.86 -1.31
C HIS A 186 30.33 8.48 -2.67
N PHE A 187 29.03 8.17 -2.70
CA PHE A 187 28.29 7.67 -3.89
C PHE A 187 27.07 8.51 -4.24
N VAL A 188 26.52 9.26 -3.28
CA VAL A 188 25.40 10.20 -3.46
C VAL A 188 25.95 11.63 -3.54
N THR A 189 25.35 12.47 -4.38
CA THR A 189 25.79 13.86 -4.58
C THR A 189 25.55 14.71 -3.33
N LYS A 190 26.38 15.74 -3.14
CA LYS A 190 26.26 16.69 -2.03
C LYS A 190 25.68 18.01 -2.54
N TYR A 191 24.47 18.34 -2.07
CA TYR A 191 23.77 19.59 -2.39
C TYR A 191 23.92 20.59 -1.25
N LYS A 192 23.88 21.88 -1.60
CA LYS A 192 23.77 22.98 -0.63
C LYS A 192 22.31 23.44 -0.60
N ILE A 193 21.62 23.16 0.51
CA ILE A 193 20.23 23.61 0.69
C ILE A 193 20.23 25.03 1.25
N ARG A 194 19.40 25.91 0.70
CA ARG A 194 19.20 27.29 1.17
C ARG A 194 17.81 27.82 0.80
N ARG A 195 17.43 28.98 1.34
CA ARG A 195 16.30 29.75 0.79
C ARG A 195 16.63 30.27 -0.62
N ALA A 196 15.59 30.42 -1.43
CA ALA A 196 15.70 31.05 -2.74
C ALA A 196 16.06 32.54 -2.64
N VAL A 197 16.72 33.07 -3.66
CA VAL A 197 17.04 34.50 -3.86
C VAL A 197 16.50 34.98 -5.21
N GLU A 198 16.54 36.28 -5.49
CA GLU A 198 16.02 36.85 -6.74
C GLU A 198 16.81 36.34 -7.97
N GLU A 199 18.10 36.08 -7.80
CA GLU A 199 19.00 35.55 -8.83
C GLU A 199 18.65 34.11 -9.27
N ASP A 200 17.98 33.31 -8.42
CA ASP A 200 17.56 31.94 -8.78
C ASP A 200 16.45 31.92 -9.83
N ASN A 201 15.83 33.06 -10.14
CA ASN A 201 14.75 33.16 -11.12
C ASN A 201 15.16 32.61 -12.50
N ASP A 202 16.41 32.82 -12.93
CA ASP A 202 16.86 32.45 -14.27
C ASP A 202 17.18 30.95 -14.40
N ASP A 203 17.60 30.30 -13.30
CA ASP A 203 17.78 28.83 -13.22
C ASP A 203 16.42 28.11 -13.08
N LEU A 204 15.55 28.62 -12.20
CA LEU A 204 14.29 27.96 -11.84
C LEU A 204 13.18 28.17 -12.87
N THR A 205 13.17 29.29 -13.61
CA THR A 205 12.11 29.57 -14.58
C THR A 205 12.05 28.55 -15.72
N PRO A 206 13.16 28.15 -16.37
CA PRO A 206 13.17 27.06 -17.35
C PRO A 206 12.76 25.72 -16.72
N LEU A 207 13.28 25.41 -15.53
CA LEU A 207 13.05 24.14 -14.84
C LEU A 207 11.56 23.93 -14.49
N ILE A 208 10.90 24.97 -13.97
CA ILE A 208 9.47 24.93 -13.63
C ILE A 208 8.62 25.03 -14.90
N TYR A 209 9.00 25.84 -15.90
CA TYR A 209 8.25 25.97 -17.16
C TYR A 209 8.21 24.67 -17.96
N ALA A 210 9.31 23.90 -17.96
CA ALA A 210 9.38 22.56 -18.57
C ALA A 210 8.27 21.64 -18.05
N ASN A 211 7.88 21.81 -16.79
CA ASN A 211 6.80 21.07 -16.16
C ASN A 211 5.44 21.79 -16.37
N SER A 212 5.32 23.11 -16.11
CA SER A 212 4.11 23.89 -16.45
C SER A 212 4.30 25.40 -16.53
N ALA A 213 3.71 25.98 -17.58
CA ALA A 213 3.49 27.42 -17.73
C ALA A 213 2.46 28.02 -16.74
N ARG A 214 1.84 27.25 -15.82
CA ARG A 214 0.76 27.74 -14.93
C ARG A 214 1.17 28.94 -14.07
N LEU A 215 2.36 28.92 -13.47
CA LEU A 215 2.83 30.01 -12.60
C LEU A 215 3.16 31.27 -13.40
N GLN A 216 3.77 31.12 -14.58
CA GLN A 216 4.02 32.21 -15.52
C GLN A 216 2.71 32.91 -15.96
N ASN A 217 1.63 32.14 -16.18
CA ASN A 217 0.31 32.68 -16.52
C ASN A 217 -0.38 33.45 -15.37
N ILE A 218 0.05 33.26 -14.12
CA ILE A 218 -0.54 33.92 -12.93
C ILE A 218 0.28 35.16 -12.52
N TYR A 219 1.60 35.04 -12.51
CA TYR A 219 2.52 36.05 -11.96
C TYR A 219 3.45 36.72 -13.00
N GLY A 220 3.35 36.35 -14.28
CA GLY A 220 4.22 36.87 -15.35
C GLY A 220 5.56 36.14 -15.47
N GLU A 221 6.49 36.69 -16.25
CA GLU A 221 7.76 36.02 -16.61
C GLU A 221 8.78 35.93 -15.47
N PHE A 222 8.61 36.71 -14.39
CA PHE A 222 9.54 36.79 -13.24
C PHE A 222 8.90 36.25 -11.94
N TYR A 223 8.09 35.19 -12.06
CA TYR A 223 7.21 34.74 -10.98
C TYR A 223 7.94 34.33 -9.69
N ILE A 224 9.18 33.83 -9.77
CA ILE A 224 9.99 33.53 -8.59
C ILE A 224 10.38 34.82 -7.86
N ALA A 225 10.89 35.82 -8.58
CA ALA A 225 11.21 37.13 -8.00
C ALA A 225 9.96 37.83 -7.45
N GLU A 226 8.82 37.76 -8.13
CA GLU A 226 7.52 38.30 -7.64
C GLU A 226 7.06 37.63 -6.34
N MET A 227 7.17 36.30 -6.24
CA MET A 227 6.83 35.55 -5.02
C MET A 227 7.74 35.90 -3.84
N ILE A 228 9.05 36.08 -4.08
CA ILE A 228 10.06 36.43 -3.06
C ILE A 228 9.94 37.91 -2.62
N THR A 229 9.64 38.83 -3.53
CA THR A 229 9.69 40.29 -3.27
C THR A 229 8.34 40.90 -2.93
N ARG A 230 7.27 40.59 -3.69
CA ARG A 230 5.96 41.26 -3.54
C ARG A 230 4.97 40.51 -2.66
N HIS A 231 5.13 39.19 -2.54
CA HIS A 231 4.22 38.32 -1.79
C HIS A 231 4.77 37.81 -0.45
N GLN A 232 5.69 38.56 0.18
CA GLN A 232 6.29 38.24 1.49
C GLN A 232 5.27 37.99 2.61
N ASN A 233 4.09 38.62 2.56
CA ASN A 233 3.02 38.44 3.53
C ASN A 233 2.14 37.20 3.27
N SER A 234 2.37 36.42 2.20
CA SER A 234 1.48 35.32 1.78
C SER A 234 1.71 33.97 2.47
N GLY A 235 2.52 33.92 3.54
CA GLY A 235 2.90 32.68 4.23
C GLY A 235 3.83 31.76 3.43
N ARG A 236 4.28 32.18 2.25
CA ARG A 236 5.13 31.39 1.35
C ARG A 236 6.61 31.45 1.71
N GLN A 237 7.28 30.30 1.58
CA GLN A 237 8.74 30.18 1.62
C GLN A 237 9.22 29.29 0.48
N LEU A 238 10.27 29.74 -0.22
CA LEU A 238 10.93 28.96 -1.27
C LEU A 238 12.30 28.49 -0.78
N ILE A 239 12.59 27.21 -0.94
CA ILE A 239 13.89 26.60 -0.65
C ILE A 239 14.41 25.86 -1.88
N VAL A 240 15.72 25.97 -2.13
CA VAL A 240 16.40 25.43 -3.30
C VAL A 240 17.53 24.49 -2.91
N ALA A 241 17.76 23.47 -3.76
CA ALA A 241 18.97 22.66 -3.71
C ALA A 241 19.94 23.17 -4.77
N GLU A 242 21.13 23.58 -4.32
CA GLU A 242 22.19 24.11 -5.16
C GLU A 242 23.24 23.03 -5.45
N TYR A 243 23.64 22.91 -6.71
CA TYR A 243 24.70 22.02 -7.18
C TYR A 243 25.56 22.73 -8.24
N ASN A 244 26.88 22.71 -8.05
CA ASN A 244 27.86 23.45 -8.88
C ASN A 244 27.47 24.94 -9.06
N ASP A 245 27.09 25.60 -7.97
CA ASP A 245 26.64 27.00 -7.86
C ASP A 245 25.28 27.34 -8.56
N ASN A 246 24.64 26.38 -9.25
CA ASN A 246 23.31 26.53 -9.88
C ASN A 246 22.18 25.93 -9.03
N ALA A 247 20.96 26.46 -9.15
CA ALA A 247 19.76 25.91 -8.49
C ALA A 247 19.13 24.77 -9.31
N VAL A 248 19.30 23.51 -8.85
CA VAL A 248 18.83 22.30 -9.56
C VAL A 248 17.48 21.76 -9.09
N ALA A 249 16.97 22.25 -7.95
CA ALA A 249 15.65 21.88 -7.43
C ALA A 249 15.07 22.98 -6.54
N VAL A 250 13.74 22.99 -6.40
CA VAL A 250 12.99 23.96 -5.57
C VAL A 250 11.72 23.33 -4.98
N LEU A 251 11.44 23.66 -3.71
CA LEU A 251 10.10 23.53 -3.13
C LEU A 251 9.50 24.92 -2.87
N CYS A 252 8.21 25.09 -3.19
CA CYS A 252 7.40 26.21 -2.68
C CYS A 252 6.49 25.70 -1.58
N LEU A 253 6.69 26.22 -0.37
CA LEU A 253 5.96 25.89 0.84
C LEU A 253 5.02 27.04 1.19
N ASN A 254 3.84 26.76 1.75
CA ASN A 254 2.90 27.80 2.19
C ASN A 254 2.22 27.42 3.51
N GLU A 255 2.28 28.33 4.49
CA GLU A 255 1.64 28.17 5.82
C GLU A 255 0.10 28.29 5.80
N VAL A 256 -0.48 28.92 4.77
CA VAL A 256 -1.92 29.20 4.70
C VAL A 256 -2.70 27.94 4.27
N LEU A 257 -3.51 27.41 5.19
CA LEU A 257 -4.27 26.16 5.03
C LEU A 257 -5.77 26.34 5.32
N ASN A 258 -6.63 25.72 4.50
CA ASN A 258 -8.07 25.56 4.79
C ASN A 258 -8.35 24.23 5.52
N GLU A 259 -8.01 24.16 6.81
CA GLU A 259 -8.22 22.95 7.64
C GLU A 259 -9.68 22.47 7.70
N PRO A 260 -10.71 23.34 7.91
CA PRO A 260 -12.09 22.88 8.02
C PRO A 260 -12.57 22.07 6.80
N LEU A 261 -12.21 22.49 5.58
CA LEU A 261 -12.51 21.73 4.36
C LEU A 261 -11.85 20.35 4.34
N LEU A 262 -10.61 20.23 4.83
CA LEU A 262 -9.93 18.95 4.91
C LEU A 262 -10.52 18.04 5.99
N ASN A 263 -11.00 18.60 7.10
CA ASN A 263 -11.68 17.84 8.16
C ASN A 263 -13.11 17.41 7.75
N GLU A 264 -13.79 18.18 6.89
CA GLU A 264 -15.06 17.78 6.26
C GLU A 264 -14.89 16.65 5.23
N GLU A 265 -13.81 16.64 4.43
CA GLU A 265 -13.60 15.68 3.34
C GLU A 265 -12.71 14.46 3.70
N PHE A 266 -11.85 14.52 4.72
CA PHE A 266 -10.90 13.46 5.09
C PHE A 266 -10.93 13.03 6.56
N GLU A 267 -10.52 11.78 6.83
CA GLU A 267 -10.41 11.22 8.18
C GLU A 267 -9.16 11.71 8.93
N LEU A 268 -9.19 12.97 9.38
CA LEU A 268 -8.09 13.61 10.10
C LEU A 268 -8.01 13.28 11.61
N ALA A 269 -8.89 12.42 12.14
CA ALA A 269 -8.91 12.09 13.56
C ALA A 269 -7.61 11.48 14.11
N PRO A 270 -6.92 10.55 13.39
CA PRO A 270 -5.62 10.03 13.83
C PRO A 270 -4.47 11.05 13.75
N PHE A 271 -4.73 12.26 13.23
CA PHE A 271 -3.77 13.35 13.04
C PHE A 271 -4.19 14.63 13.79
N TYR A 272 -5.07 14.52 14.79
CA TYR A 272 -5.59 15.64 15.60
C TYR A 272 -6.13 16.82 14.76
N GLY A 273 -6.81 16.55 13.64
CA GLY A 273 -7.34 17.61 12.77
C GLY A 273 -6.26 18.51 12.17
N LEU A 274 -5.01 18.04 12.07
CA LEU A 274 -3.84 18.82 11.64
C LEU A 274 -3.52 20.00 12.58
N ARG A 275 -3.88 19.86 13.87
CA ARG A 275 -3.63 20.83 14.95
C ARG A 275 -2.77 20.21 16.06
N LYS A 276 -2.32 21.05 17.00
CA LYS A 276 -1.77 20.62 18.29
C LYS A 276 -2.94 20.12 19.16
N SER A 277 -2.71 19.16 20.05
CA SER A 277 -3.75 18.65 20.94
C SER A 277 -4.17 19.69 22.00
N HIS A 278 -5.47 19.71 22.31
CA HIS A 278 -6.07 20.60 23.31
C HIS A 278 -7.03 19.83 24.24
N LEU A 279 -7.21 20.31 25.47
CA LEU A 279 -8.02 19.62 26.49
C LEU A 279 -9.52 19.55 26.14
N ASP A 280 -9.99 20.45 25.29
CA ASP A 280 -11.39 20.53 24.84
C ASP A 280 -11.65 19.79 23.50
N ASP A 281 -10.66 19.09 22.93
CA ASP A 281 -10.80 18.38 21.64
C ASP A 281 -11.78 17.19 21.77
N ASN A 282 -12.96 17.28 21.14
CA ASN A 282 -13.94 16.19 21.18
C ASN A 282 -13.66 15.12 20.11
N VAL A 283 -12.60 14.34 20.35
CA VAL A 283 -12.19 13.21 19.50
C VAL A 283 -12.96 11.94 19.86
N TYR A 284 -13.17 11.67 21.15
CA TYR A 284 -13.47 10.33 21.65
C TYR A 284 -14.95 9.97 21.80
N ASP A 285 -15.88 10.94 21.89
CA ASP A 285 -17.32 10.62 21.90
C ASP A 285 -17.81 10.10 20.52
N LEU A 286 -17.15 10.51 19.44
CA LEU A 286 -17.53 10.22 18.05
C LEU A 286 -16.96 8.90 17.51
N ILE A 287 -15.89 8.36 18.11
CA ILE A 287 -15.19 7.15 17.63
C ILE A 287 -15.86 5.83 18.10
N ARG A 288 -16.88 5.91 18.95
CA ARG A 288 -17.63 4.72 19.41
C ARG A 288 -18.23 3.96 18.20
N PRO A 289 -18.01 2.63 18.07
CA PRO A 289 -18.41 1.87 16.89
C PRO A 289 -19.92 1.58 16.87
N SER A 290 -20.72 2.62 16.60
CA SER A 290 -22.18 2.55 16.51
C SER A 290 -22.73 3.15 15.21
N SER A 291 -21.87 3.68 14.34
CA SER A 291 -22.31 4.47 13.16
C SER A 291 -21.64 4.11 11.83
N ILE A 292 -20.56 3.32 11.80
CA ILE A 292 -19.92 2.87 10.55
C ILE A 292 -20.60 1.59 10.01
N THR A 293 -21.12 0.72 10.88
CA THR A 293 -21.83 -0.53 10.52
C THR A 293 -23.35 -0.39 10.33
N GLY A 294 -23.92 0.82 10.45
CA GLY A 294 -25.37 1.07 10.40
C GLY A 294 -26.07 0.76 9.07
N LEU A 295 -25.34 0.28 8.06
CA LEU A 295 -25.83 -0.05 6.71
C LEU A 295 -25.68 -1.55 6.35
N LEU A 296 -25.23 -2.40 7.29
CA LEU A 296 -25.02 -3.85 7.05
C LEU A 296 -26.09 -4.74 7.73
N SER A 297 -27.27 -4.78 7.10
CA SER A 297 -28.28 -5.86 7.18
C SER A 297 -28.56 -6.51 8.56
N ASP A 298 -29.38 -5.86 9.37
CA ASP A 298 -29.98 -6.34 10.64
C ASP A 298 -30.94 -7.58 10.48
N GLY A 299 -30.92 -8.24 9.31
CA GLY A 299 -31.83 -9.32 8.92
C GLY A 299 -31.21 -10.72 8.85
N ALA A 300 -29.89 -10.85 8.68
CA ALA A 300 -29.24 -12.13 8.40
C ALA A 300 -29.03 -13.02 9.64
N GLU A 301 -28.91 -12.41 10.82
CA GLU A 301 -28.39 -13.09 12.03
C GLU A 301 -29.26 -14.24 12.54
N ARG A 302 -30.58 -14.18 12.32
CA ARG A 302 -31.54 -15.11 12.92
C ARG A 302 -31.65 -16.49 12.24
N GLU A 303 -31.10 -16.68 11.03
CA GLU A 303 -31.15 -17.99 10.35
C GLU A 303 -29.87 -18.82 10.50
N LEU A 304 -28.72 -18.19 10.78
CA LEU A 304 -27.40 -18.85 10.81
C LEU A 304 -27.32 -20.03 11.79
N THR A 305 -27.94 -19.90 12.97
CA THR A 305 -27.95 -20.91 14.03
C THR A 305 -28.66 -22.22 13.63
N SER A 306 -29.54 -22.19 12.62
CA SER A 306 -30.39 -23.35 12.26
C SER A 306 -29.76 -24.27 11.19
N LEU A 307 -28.74 -23.80 10.46
CA LEU A 307 -28.25 -24.45 9.24
C LEU A 307 -27.05 -25.41 9.42
N VAL A 308 -26.60 -25.64 10.67
CA VAL A 308 -25.47 -26.51 10.99
C VAL A 308 -25.76 -27.99 10.67
N ASN A 309 -26.98 -28.47 10.95
CA ASN A 309 -27.30 -29.90 11.06
C ASN A 309 -27.47 -30.70 9.76
N ILE A 310 -27.27 -30.12 8.57
CA ILE A 310 -27.46 -30.83 7.29
C ILE A 310 -26.24 -30.64 6.38
N LEU A 311 -25.18 -31.41 6.63
CA LEU A 311 -24.10 -31.69 5.67
C LEU A 311 -24.25 -33.15 5.21
N GLN A 312 -24.75 -33.40 3.98
CA GLN A 312 -24.48 -34.67 3.28
C GLN A 312 -24.94 -34.70 1.79
N LEU A 313 -24.06 -35.27 0.95
CA LEU A 313 -24.27 -36.00 -0.32
C LEU A 313 -24.24 -35.31 -1.73
N GLU A 314 -23.06 -35.43 -2.39
CA GLU A 314 -22.67 -36.19 -3.65
C GLU A 314 -22.84 -35.61 -5.11
N GLU A 315 -22.02 -36.08 -6.09
CA GLU A 315 -21.50 -35.42 -7.36
C GLU A 315 -22.32 -35.64 -8.68
N ALA A 316 -21.98 -35.24 -9.94
CA ALA A 316 -20.78 -34.69 -10.66
C ALA A 316 -21.22 -33.93 -11.99
N GLU A 317 -20.46 -33.49 -13.02
CA GLU A 317 -19.02 -33.44 -13.45
C GLU A 317 -18.79 -32.44 -14.64
N ALA A 318 -17.53 -32.09 -15.01
CA ALA A 318 -16.93 -31.78 -16.35
C ALA A 318 -17.53 -30.74 -17.38
N SER A 319 -16.81 -30.13 -18.36
CA SER A 319 -15.37 -29.79 -18.61
C SER A 319 -15.19 -28.92 -19.91
N TYR A 320 -14.00 -28.31 -20.16
CA TYR A 320 -13.56 -27.48 -21.34
C TYR A 320 -14.33 -26.15 -21.62
N GLY A 321 -13.81 -25.08 -22.27
CA GLY A 321 -12.49 -24.71 -22.85
C GLY A 321 -12.67 -23.76 -24.08
N SER A 322 -11.78 -22.86 -24.53
CA SER A 322 -10.51 -22.28 -24.00
C SER A 322 -9.96 -21.11 -24.89
N SER A 323 -9.28 -20.11 -24.30
CA SER A 323 -8.23 -19.17 -24.85
C SER A 323 -8.42 -18.29 -26.12
N VAL A 324 -7.93 -17.03 -26.06
CA VAL A 324 -6.92 -16.37 -26.96
C VAL A 324 -6.61 -14.92 -26.47
N GLU A 325 -5.44 -14.36 -26.80
CA GLU A 325 -4.83 -13.14 -26.19
C GLU A 325 -5.23 -11.77 -26.77
N GLN A 326 -4.71 -10.67 -26.17
CA GLN A 326 -4.69 -9.29 -26.68
C GLN A 326 -3.36 -8.58 -26.36
N GLU A 327 -2.94 -7.67 -27.24
CA GLU A 327 -1.76 -6.79 -27.07
C GLU A 327 -2.14 -5.43 -26.45
N ALA A 328 -1.15 -4.71 -25.89
CA ALA A 328 -1.32 -3.43 -25.22
C ALA A 328 -0.48 -2.30 -25.87
N ASN A 329 -0.86 -1.05 -25.62
CA ASN A 329 -0.10 0.16 -25.98
C ASN A 329 -0.08 1.15 -24.81
N HIS A 330 1.05 1.84 -24.63
CA HIS A 330 1.27 2.85 -23.59
C HIS A 330 0.94 4.27 -24.07
N SER A 331 0.74 5.19 -23.10
CA SER A 331 0.72 6.64 -23.31
C SER A 331 1.09 7.38 -22.01
N ASP A 332 1.97 8.37 -22.12
CA ASP A 332 2.56 9.11 -20.99
C ASP A 332 1.63 10.21 -20.44
N VAL A 333 1.85 10.64 -19.18
CA VAL A 333 1.03 11.64 -18.47
C VAL A 333 1.87 12.47 -17.49
N ASP A 334 1.69 13.80 -17.51
CA ASP A 334 2.46 14.78 -16.70
C ASP A 334 1.93 14.96 -15.26
N TYR A 335 2.79 15.48 -14.36
CA TYR A 335 2.52 15.61 -12.92
C TYR A 335 2.30 17.06 -12.48
N PHE A 336 1.08 17.43 -12.03
CA PHE A 336 0.84 18.69 -11.30
C PHE A 336 0.04 18.54 -10.01
N ILE A 337 0.47 19.33 -9.03
CA ILE A 337 0.04 19.32 -7.63
C ILE A 337 -0.77 20.60 -7.38
N ASN A 338 -1.84 20.53 -6.58
CA ASN A 338 -2.72 21.67 -6.28
C ASN A 338 -3.38 21.47 -4.91
N VAL A 339 -3.07 22.36 -3.95
CA VAL A 339 -3.72 22.45 -2.63
C VAL A 339 -4.48 23.78 -2.55
N PRO A 340 -5.68 23.87 -1.93
CA PRO A 340 -6.38 25.15 -1.79
C PRO A 340 -5.74 26.02 -0.70
N SER A 341 -5.00 27.06 -1.09
CA SER A 341 -4.59 28.15 -0.21
C SER A 341 -5.59 29.33 -0.28
N VAL A 342 -5.77 30.05 0.82
CA VAL A 342 -6.95 30.92 1.06
C VAL A 342 -6.84 32.30 0.40
N ASP A 343 -5.63 32.80 0.16
CA ASP A 343 -5.40 34.18 -0.30
C ASP A 343 -5.50 34.34 -1.83
N LEU A 344 -6.73 34.42 -2.36
CA LEU A 344 -6.94 34.90 -3.73
C LEU A 344 -8.31 35.56 -4.00
N SER A 345 -8.62 36.64 -3.28
CA SER A 345 -9.61 37.62 -3.78
C SER A 345 -9.25 39.08 -3.47
N THR A 346 -8.91 39.84 -4.52
CA THR A 346 -9.65 41.03 -5.00
C THR A 346 -8.83 41.84 -6.03
N LYS A 347 -9.53 42.50 -6.97
CA LYS A 347 -9.02 43.49 -7.96
C LYS A 347 -8.15 42.99 -9.13
N ALA A 348 -8.79 42.31 -10.09
CA ALA A 348 -8.37 42.34 -11.50
C ALA A 348 -9.55 42.07 -12.45
N ALA A 349 -10.58 42.94 -12.44
CA ALA A 349 -11.81 42.74 -13.21
C ALA A 349 -12.11 43.91 -14.17
N SER A 350 -11.41 43.94 -15.31
CA SER A 350 -11.76 44.73 -16.49
C SER A 350 -10.96 44.29 -17.73
N ASP A 351 -11.65 44.16 -18.87
CA ASP A 351 -11.16 44.18 -20.25
C ASP A 351 -10.06 43.20 -20.72
N VAL A 352 -10.48 42.00 -21.18
CA VAL A 352 -10.05 41.43 -22.49
C VAL A 352 -11.24 40.69 -23.12
N THR A 353 -11.43 40.83 -24.44
CA THR A 353 -12.52 40.19 -25.21
C THR A 353 -12.18 38.76 -25.68
N HIS A 354 -13.20 37.92 -25.87
CA HIS A 354 -13.04 36.54 -26.31
C HIS A 354 -12.25 36.38 -27.62
N SER A 355 -11.29 35.46 -27.62
CA SER A 355 -10.74 34.81 -28.81
C SER A 355 -10.62 33.31 -28.53
N SER A 356 -11.22 32.46 -29.38
CA SER A 356 -11.40 31.04 -29.10
C SER A 356 -10.28 30.17 -29.66
N LYS A 357 -9.45 29.60 -28.77
CA LYS A 357 -8.66 28.39 -29.03
C LYS A 357 -8.78 27.43 -27.84
N THR A 358 -8.77 26.14 -28.11
CA THR A 358 -8.95 25.08 -27.11
C THR A 358 -7.64 24.79 -26.37
N SER A 359 -7.54 25.25 -25.13
CA SER A 359 -6.54 24.84 -24.14
C SER A 359 -7.25 24.31 -22.89
N ASN A 360 -6.61 23.38 -22.17
CA ASN A 360 -7.25 22.62 -21.08
C ASN A 360 -7.47 23.47 -19.81
N ALA A 361 -8.53 24.27 -19.82
CA ALA A 361 -8.94 25.13 -18.71
C ALA A 361 -9.69 24.32 -17.62
N PHE A 362 -8.96 23.66 -16.73
CA PHE A 362 -9.53 22.99 -15.55
C PHE A 362 -8.95 23.49 -14.21
N SER A 363 -7.70 23.98 -14.20
CA SER A 363 -6.95 24.34 -12.98
C SER A 363 -7.36 25.68 -12.33
N GLY A 364 -8.58 26.17 -12.57
CA GLY A 364 -9.03 27.53 -12.19
C GLY A 364 -10.42 27.63 -11.56
N MET A 365 -11.06 26.51 -11.21
CA MET A 365 -12.49 26.48 -10.86
C MET A 365 -12.81 26.21 -9.37
N MET A 366 -11.84 26.33 -8.46
CA MET A 366 -12.04 26.24 -7.01
C MET A 366 -11.18 27.23 -6.21
N LEU A 367 -11.47 28.52 -6.36
CA LEU A 367 -11.09 29.57 -5.39
C LEU A 367 -12.31 30.44 -4.99
N SER A 368 -13.53 29.96 -5.24
CA SER A 368 -14.79 30.57 -4.81
C SER A 368 -15.78 29.49 -4.34
N SER A 369 -15.98 29.37 -3.03
CA SER A 369 -16.86 28.35 -2.41
C SER A 369 -18.34 28.49 -2.77
N ASN A 370 -18.75 29.60 -3.41
CA ASN A 370 -20.15 29.90 -3.73
C ASN A 370 -20.62 29.29 -5.06
N ASP A 371 -19.74 29.16 -6.06
CA ASP A 371 -20.16 28.83 -7.44
C ASP A 371 -20.41 27.32 -7.64
N TYR A 372 -19.74 26.46 -6.86
CA TYR A 372 -19.90 25.01 -6.99
C TYR A 372 -21.26 24.52 -6.46
N GLN A 373 -21.76 25.07 -5.34
CA GLN A 373 -23.10 24.75 -4.83
C GLN A 373 -24.21 25.28 -5.75
N ALA A 374 -24.02 26.43 -6.40
CA ALA A 374 -25.00 27.03 -7.29
C ALA A 374 -25.36 26.15 -8.51
N HIS A 375 -24.44 25.30 -8.97
CA HIS A 375 -24.65 24.41 -10.12
C HIS A 375 -25.25 23.04 -9.78
N LEU A 376 -25.27 22.63 -8.52
CA LEU A 376 -25.92 21.39 -8.05
C LEU A 376 -27.45 21.51 -7.96
N PHE A 377 -28.01 22.71 -7.83
CA PHE A 377 -29.44 22.96 -7.63
C PHE A 377 -30.17 23.60 -8.83
N ALA A 378 -29.66 23.38 -10.05
CA ALA A 378 -30.28 23.87 -11.29
C ALA A 378 -31.34 22.89 -11.85
N GLU A 379 -32.52 22.83 -11.23
CA GLU A 379 -33.63 21.98 -11.70
C GLU A 379 -34.04 22.24 -13.16
N ARG A 380 -34.25 21.16 -13.92
CA ARG A 380 -35.26 21.10 -14.99
C ARG A 380 -35.93 19.73 -15.01
N LYS A 381 -37.16 19.66 -14.52
CA LYS A 381 -38.06 18.53 -14.82
C LYS A 381 -38.42 18.53 -16.30
N ALA A 382 -38.39 17.35 -16.90
CA ALA A 382 -39.01 17.05 -18.18
C ALA A 382 -39.62 15.64 -18.06
N GLU A 383 -40.91 15.59 -17.79
CA GLU A 383 -41.66 14.35 -17.60
C GLU A 383 -41.82 13.62 -18.94
N VAL A 384 -41.57 12.31 -18.95
CA VAL A 384 -41.86 11.40 -20.06
C VAL A 384 -42.35 10.09 -19.47
N ASP A 385 -43.67 9.94 -19.37
CA ASP A 385 -44.29 8.80 -18.71
C ASP A 385 -44.15 7.51 -19.53
N LEU A 386 -43.52 6.49 -18.93
CA LEU A 386 -43.63 5.08 -19.33
C LEU A 386 -43.64 4.20 -18.07
N GLU A 387 -44.84 3.84 -17.61
CA GLU A 387 -45.06 2.99 -16.45
C GLU A 387 -44.71 1.52 -16.72
N GLU A 388 -43.84 0.93 -15.89
CA GLU A 388 -44.00 -0.47 -15.45
C GLU A 388 -43.33 -0.62 -14.07
N GLU A 389 -44.12 -0.66 -12.99
CA GLU A 389 -43.62 -0.65 -11.61
C GLU A 389 -42.88 -1.95 -11.22
N CYS A 390 -41.55 -1.88 -11.19
CA CYS A 390 -40.74 -2.71 -10.29
C CYS A 390 -40.34 -1.85 -9.10
N THR A 391 -41.09 -1.93 -7.99
CA THR A 391 -40.78 -1.24 -6.74
C THR A 391 -39.33 -1.55 -6.31
N PRO A 392 -38.44 -0.54 -6.18
CA PRO A 392 -37.11 -0.75 -5.63
C PRO A 392 -37.19 -1.28 -4.19
N PRO A 393 -36.14 -1.98 -3.69
CA PRO A 393 -35.97 -2.15 -2.25
C PRO A 393 -35.88 -0.78 -1.56
N GLU A 394 -36.53 -0.60 -0.42
CA GLU A 394 -36.34 0.59 0.41
C GLU A 394 -34.93 0.53 1.03
N PHE A 395 -34.03 1.38 0.55
CA PHE A 395 -32.70 1.58 1.12
C PHE A 395 -32.72 2.78 2.08
N PRO A 396 -32.11 2.69 3.28
CA PRO A 396 -32.04 3.84 4.19
C PRO A 396 -31.08 4.92 3.63
N PRO A 397 -31.39 6.22 3.82
CA PRO A 397 -30.54 7.30 3.36
C PRO A 397 -29.24 7.40 4.18
N PHE A 398 -28.16 7.86 3.55
CA PHE A 398 -26.85 8.02 4.19
C PHE A 398 -26.88 9.00 5.37
N THR A 399 -26.75 8.49 6.59
CA THR A 399 -26.59 9.32 7.80
C THR A 399 -25.19 9.93 7.86
N ARG A 400 -25.10 11.27 7.82
CA ARG A 400 -23.84 11.98 8.02
C ARG A 400 -23.34 11.78 9.46
N ILE A 401 -22.13 11.26 9.60
CA ILE A 401 -21.39 11.23 10.86
C ILE A 401 -20.93 12.66 11.20
N PRO A 402 -21.03 13.13 12.45
CA PRO A 402 -20.52 14.46 12.82
C PRO A 402 -19.00 14.54 12.68
N THR A 403 -18.50 15.62 12.10
CA THR A 403 -17.05 15.94 12.04
C THR A 403 -16.54 16.34 13.44
N PRO A 404 -15.44 15.76 13.94
CA PRO A 404 -14.83 16.21 15.19
C PRO A 404 -14.35 17.66 15.13
N VAL A 405 -14.34 18.33 16.28
CA VAL A 405 -13.89 19.73 16.42
C VAL A 405 -12.61 19.77 17.24
N TYR A 406 -11.63 20.54 16.75
CA TYR A 406 -10.29 20.67 17.30
C TYR A 406 -9.99 22.12 17.66
N HIS A 407 -9.45 22.33 18.85
CA HIS A 407 -9.31 23.65 19.47
C HIS A 407 -7.86 24.16 19.54
N GLY A 408 -6.86 23.29 19.40
CA GLY A 408 -5.45 23.69 19.41
C GLY A 408 -4.97 24.43 18.16
N ASP A 409 -3.78 25.00 18.24
CA ASP A 409 -3.14 25.73 17.15
C ASP A 409 -2.90 24.86 15.90
N ILE A 410 -2.91 25.49 14.72
CA ILE A 410 -2.60 24.83 13.44
C ILE A 410 -1.21 24.18 13.52
N ASN A 411 -1.08 22.93 13.07
CA ASN A 411 0.16 22.16 13.17
C ASN A 411 0.75 21.77 11.81
N ALA A 412 0.33 22.44 10.74
CA ALA A 412 0.70 22.07 9.39
C ALA A 412 1.06 23.25 8.48
N PHE A 413 1.82 22.96 7.43
CA PHE A 413 2.01 23.78 6.24
C PHE A 413 1.78 22.94 4.98
N THR A 414 1.68 23.57 3.82
CA THR A 414 1.43 22.92 2.52
C THR A 414 2.66 22.95 1.62
N LEU A 415 2.79 21.94 0.77
CA LEU A 415 3.72 21.87 -0.35
C LEU A 415 2.95 22.21 -1.64
N GLU A 416 3.05 23.46 -2.10
CA GLU A 416 2.34 23.95 -3.30
C GLU A 416 3.06 23.55 -4.60
N LEU A 417 4.39 23.47 -4.58
CA LEU A 417 5.22 23.11 -5.74
C LEU A 417 6.43 22.29 -5.29
N ALA A 418 6.72 21.20 -5.99
CA ALA A 418 7.98 20.48 -5.92
C ALA A 418 8.50 20.25 -7.34
N VAL A 419 9.70 20.75 -7.65
CA VAL A 419 10.36 20.57 -8.96
C VAL A 419 11.84 20.31 -8.74
N SER A 420 12.40 19.37 -9.50
CA SER A 420 13.84 19.10 -9.55
C SER A 420 14.23 18.68 -10.97
N HIS A 421 15.50 18.86 -11.32
CA HIS A 421 16.06 18.29 -12.55
C HIS A 421 16.06 16.75 -12.46
N PRO A 422 15.70 16.00 -13.51
CA PRO A 422 15.53 14.54 -13.44
C PRO A 422 16.73 13.81 -12.82
N ASP A 423 17.95 14.16 -13.24
CA ASP A 423 19.23 13.62 -12.76
C ASP A 423 19.45 13.78 -11.24
N HIS A 424 18.72 14.72 -10.62
CA HIS A 424 18.87 15.16 -9.24
C HIS A 424 17.63 14.90 -8.36
N GLU A 425 16.46 14.56 -8.93
CA GLU A 425 15.17 14.47 -8.20
C GLU A 425 15.25 13.53 -6.99
N SER A 426 15.75 12.31 -7.19
CA SER A 426 15.80 11.25 -6.18
C SER A 426 16.69 11.59 -4.97
N GLU A 427 17.65 12.51 -5.12
CA GLU A 427 18.56 12.94 -4.06
C GLU A 427 18.13 14.27 -3.42
N THR A 428 17.68 15.24 -4.22
CA THR A 428 17.34 16.60 -3.77
C THR A 428 16.03 16.67 -2.99
N ILE A 429 15.00 15.94 -3.43
CA ILE A 429 13.65 16.06 -2.87
C ILE A 429 13.58 15.63 -1.39
N PRO A 430 14.18 14.51 -0.94
CA PRO A 430 14.23 14.16 0.48
C PRO A 430 14.96 15.21 1.34
N LEU A 431 16.08 15.77 0.84
CA LEU A 431 16.86 16.78 1.55
C LEU A 431 16.11 18.11 1.70
N LEU A 432 15.36 18.51 0.66
CA LEU A 432 14.52 19.70 0.72
C LEU A 432 13.33 19.53 1.67
N LEU A 433 12.74 18.32 1.77
CA LEU A 433 11.68 18.03 2.74
C LEU A 433 12.18 18.05 4.19
N GLN A 434 13.44 17.70 4.45
CA GLN A 434 14.07 17.90 5.76
C GLN A 434 14.16 19.40 6.10
N ALA A 435 14.70 20.21 5.19
CA ALA A 435 14.81 21.66 5.35
C ALA A 435 13.45 22.39 5.40
N ALA A 436 12.38 21.80 4.86
CA ALA A 436 11.03 22.35 4.95
C ALA A 436 10.52 22.46 6.39
N PHE A 437 10.88 21.52 7.27
CA PHE A 437 10.55 21.59 8.70
C PHE A 437 11.40 22.63 9.45
N GLU A 438 12.62 22.93 9.00
CA GLU A 438 13.41 24.06 9.53
C GLU A 438 12.80 25.43 9.17
N CYS A 439 12.08 25.50 8.05
CA CYS A 439 11.38 26.72 7.63
C CYS A 439 10.14 27.04 8.48
N PHE A 440 9.52 26.02 9.10
CA PHE A 440 8.32 26.14 9.92
C PHE A 440 8.47 25.37 11.25
N PRO A 441 9.34 25.82 12.17
CA PRO A 441 9.74 25.06 13.35
C PRO A 441 8.60 24.74 14.34
N GLU A 442 7.47 25.46 14.28
CA GLU A 442 6.28 25.18 15.11
C GLU A 442 5.30 24.16 14.50
N ARG A 443 5.45 23.79 13.21
CA ARG A 443 4.51 22.93 12.46
C ARG A 443 5.10 21.54 12.24
N ASP A 444 4.40 20.50 12.67
CA ASP A 444 4.89 19.12 12.62
C ASP A 444 4.48 18.38 11.34
N TYR A 445 3.49 18.88 10.59
CA TYR A 445 2.98 18.28 9.35
C TYR A 445 3.28 19.12 8.10
N CYS A 446 3.71 18.44 7.03
CA CYS A 446 3.72 18.96 5.66
C CYS A 446 2.62 18.27 4.86
N ILE A 447 1.74 19.04 4.22
CA ILE A 447 0.56 18.55 3.50
C ILE A 447 0.78 18.63 1.99
N LEU A 448 0.31 17.61 1.28
CA LEU A 448 0.29 17.51 -0.17
C LEU A 448 -1.12 17.12 -0.63
N SER A 449 -1.59 17.67 -1.76
CA SER A 449 -2.86 17.25 -2.38
C SER A 449 -2.74 17.21 -3.90
N ILE A 450 -3.23 16.12 -4.47
CA ILE A 450 -3.10 15.77 -5.90
C ILE A 450 -4.43 15.22 -6.45
N PRO A 451 -4.79 15.47 -7.72
CA PRO A 451 -5.97 14.84 -8.32
C PRO A 451 -5.95 13.31 -8.23
N SER A 452 -7.10 12.64 -8.07
CA SER A 452 -7.18 11.17 -8.03
C SER A 452 -6.67 10.50 -9.32
N THR A 453 -6.68 11.21 -10.44
CA THR A 453 -6.15 10.77 -11.74
C THR A 453 -4.64 10.99 -11.91
N CYS A 454 -3.94 11.59 -10.94
CA CYS A 454 -2.51 11.82 -11.04
C CYS A 454 -1.77 10.47 -11.02
N PRO A 455 -0.89 10.16 -11.99
CA PRO A 455 -0.05 8.97 -11.93
C PRO A 455 0.89 8.99 -10.70
N PRO A 456 1.32 7.82 -10.18
CA PRO A 456 2.17 7.75 -9.00
C PRO A 456 3.64 8.10 -9.28
N PHE A 457 4.18 9.07 -8.56
CA PHE A 457 5.55 9.59 -8.67
C PHE A 457 6.36 9.41 -7.38
N PRO A 458 7.71 9.46 -7.42
CA PRO A 458 8.58 9.10 -6.29
C PRO A 458 8.28 9.84 -4.98
N LEU A 459 7.93 11.12 -5.04
CA LEU A 459 7.57 11.95 -3.87
C LEU A 459 6.52 11.30 -2.97
N LEU A 460 5.50 10.65 -3.55
CA LEU A 460 4.37 10.07 -2.80
C LEU A 460 4.77 8.93 -1.87
N ASN A 461 5.93 8.30 -2.12
CA ASN A 461 6.45 7.23 -1.27
C ASN A 461 6.96 7.75 0.09
N LEU A 462 7.16 9.07 0.23
CA LEU A 462 7.52 9.70 1.50
C LEU A 462 6.28 10.07 2.34
N PHE A 463 5.18 10.44 1.69
CA PHE A 463 3.95 10.92 2.35
C PHE A 463 2.97 9.77 2.61
N VAL A 464 2.32 9.76 3.78
CA VAL A 464 1.20 8.88 4.12
C VAL A 464 -0.09 9.41 3.49
N ARG A 465 -0.89 8.55 2.82
CA ARG A 465 -2.22 8.92 2.31
C ARG A 465 -3.23 9.01 3.46
N VAL A 466 -4.09 10.02 3.47
CA VAL A 466 -5.26 10.08 4.36
C VAL A 466 -6.48 9.50 3.64
N ALA A 467 -7.25 8.66 4.33
CA ALA A 467 -8.51 8.17 3.79
C ALA A 467 -9.53 9.32 3.62
N PRO A 468 -10.17 9.48 2.46
CA PRO A 468 -11.33 10.35 2.31
C PRO A 468 -12.51 9.80 3.13
N ARG A 469 -13.38 10.68 3.64
CA ARG A 469 -14.60 10.27 4.34
C ARG A 469 -15.55 9.54 3.37
N ALA A 470 -16.39 8.64 3.89
CA ALA A 470 -17.36 7.90 3.07
C ALA A 470 -18.37 8.77 2.29
N THR A 471 -18.58 10.02 2.72
CA THR A 471 -19.41 11.02 2.03
C THR A 471 -18.62 12.01 1.16
N SER A 472 -17.30 11.82 1.05
CA SER A 472 -16.44 12.75 0.32
C SER A 472 -16.76 12.77 -1.17
N THR A 473 -16.81 13.97 -1.74
CA THR A 473 -16.93 14.18 -3.20
C THR A 473 -15.70 14.88 -3.79
N TYR A 474 -14.68 15.10 -2.97
CA TYR A 474 -13.48 15.84 -3.34
C TYR A 474 -12.71 15.15 -4.49
N PRO A 475 -12.26 15.90 -5.52
CA PRO A 475 -11.60 15.33 -6.70
C PRO A 475 -10.11 15.03 -6.50
N HIS A 476 -9.54 15.41 -5.35
CA HIS A 476 -8.14 15.18 -5.01
C HIS A 476 -8.02 14.21 -3.82
N GLU A 477 -6.84 13.63 -3.70
CA GLU A 477 -6.36 12.90 -2.53
C GLU A 477 -5.61 13.83 -1.58
N LEU A 478 -5.45 13.41 -0.32
CA LEU A 478 -4.69 14.10 0.71
C LEU A 478 -3.54 13.24 1.20
N TYR A 479 -2.38 13.86 1.34
CA TYR A 479 -1.11 13.22 1.69
C TYR A 479 -0.41 14.02 2.79
N LEU A 480 0.12 13.34 3.81
CA LEU A 480 0.76 13.93 4.98
C LEU A 480 2.18 13.39 5.18
N LEU A 481 3.12 14.28 5.46
CA LEU A 481 4.46 13.97 5.91
C LEU A 481 4.63 14.58 7.31
N HIS A 482 5.13 13.81 8.28
CA HIS A 482 5.31 14.28 9.65
C HIS A 482 6.81 14.45 9.96
N ARG A 483 7.17 15.49 10.71
CA ARG A 483 8.55 15.80 11.10
C ARG A 483 9.31 14.57 11.58
N ASN A 484 8.74 13.84 12.52
CA ASN A 484 9.42 12.69 13.14
C ASN A 484 9.61 11.52 12.17
N SER A 485 8.73 11.31 11.17
CA SER A 485 8.93 10.21 10.21
C SER A 485 10.02 10.49 9.16
N VAL A 486 10.59 11.70 9.17
CA VAL A 486 11.73 12.12 8.36
C VAL A 486 13.00 12.35 9.20
N LEU A 487 12.87 12.95 10.38
CA LEU A 487 14.03 13.39 11.20
C LEU A 487 14.41 12.44 12.34
N SER A 488 13.52 11.54 12.79
CA SER A 488 13.84 10.60 13.88
C SER A 488 14.55 9.35 13.37
N THR A 489 15.40 8.77 14.21
CA THR A 489 15.94 7.42 14.02
C THR A 489 15.01 6.42 14.69
N LEU A 490 14.55 5.42 13.93
CA LEU A 490 13.75 4.31 14.47
C LEU A 490 14.64 3.16 14.95
N GLU A 491 14.27 2.58 16.08
CA GLU A 491 14.86 1.34 16.60
C GLU A 491 13.75 0.31 16.87
N THR A 492 14.09 -0.98 16.74
CA THR A 492 13.17 -2.09 16.98
C THR A 492 13.80 -3.07 17.96
N ARG A 493 13.03 -3.53 18.94
CA ARG A 493 13.46 -4.52 19.94
C ARG A 493 12.31 -5.44 20.35
N GLN A 494 12.64 -6.54 21.02
CA GLN A 494 11.66 -7.35 21.74
C GLN A 494 11.08 -6.53 22.92
N ALA A 495 9.82 -6.78 23.26
CA ALA A 495 9.20 -6.18 24.44
C ALA A 495 9.71 -6.85 25.74
N ALA A 496 9.52 -6.16 26.86
CA ALA A 496 9.87 -6.62 28.19
C ALA A 496 8.85 -6.13 29.23
N VAL A 497 8.88 -6.72 30.43
CA VAL A 497 7.97 -6.39 31.55
C VAL A 497 7.80 -4.87 31.83
N PRO A 498 8.83 -4.00 31.76
CA PRO A 498 8.66 -2.57 31.98
C PRO A 498 7.77 -1.85 30.94
N ASP A 499 7.60 -2.44 29.76
CA ASP A 499 6.90 -1.80 28.63
C ASP A 499 5.37 -1.90 28.74
N ILE A 500 4.86 -2.70 29.69
CA ILE A 500 3.42 -3.00 29.83
C ILE A 500 2.59 -1.71 30.02
N GLU A 501 3.07 -0.76 30.83
CA GLU A 501 2.35 0.50 31.10
C GLU A 501 2.31 1.40 29.86
N GLU A 502 3.43 1.57 29.15
CA GLU A 502 3.50 2.39 27.93
C GLU A 502 2.73 1.75 26.75
N VAL A 503 2.72 0.42 26.64
CA VAL A 503 1.89 -0.29 25.63
C VAL A 503 0.41 -0.17 25.94
N GLN A 504 0.00 -0.19 27.22
CA GLN A 504 -1.40 0.03 27.61
C GLN A 504 -1.86 1.45 27.27
N GLU A 505 -1.05 2.49 27.54
CA GLU A 505 -1.33 3.87 27.13
C GLU A 505 -1.41 3.99 25.59
N PHE A 506 -0.44 3.39 24.87
CA PHE A 506 -0.36 3.45 23.40
C PHE A 506 -1.58 2.86 22.69
N ILE A 507 -2.26 1.87 23.28
CA ILE A 507 -3.44 1.21 22.66
C ILE A 507 -4.77 1.53 23.34
N GLU A 508 -4.83 2.38 24.37
CA GLU A 508 -6.06 2.66 25.15
C GLU A 508 -7.26 3.02 24.26
N ASN A 509 -7.00 3.81 23.22
CA ASN A 509 -8.02 4.33 22.31
C ASN A 509 -8.38 3.39 21.15
N ILE A 510 -7.83 2.17 21.12
CA ILE A 510 -8.04 1.20 20.03
C ILE A 510 -9.26 0.33 20.33
N PRO A 511 -10.26 0.25 19.42
CA PRO A 511 -11.39 -0.64 19.59
C PRO A 511 -10.95 -2.09 19.80
N VAL A 512 -11.50 -2.73 20.84
CA VAL A 512 -11.28 -4.14 21.19
C VAL A 512 -9.84 -4.48 21.64
N ALA A 513 -9.11 -3.52 22.22
CA ALA A 513 -7.73 -3.69 22.71
C ALA A 513 -7.51 -4.76 23.81
N HIS A 514 -8.56 -5.33 24.42
CA HIS A 514 -8.39 -6.33 25.49
C HIS A 514 -7.66 -7.60 25.00
N THR A 515 -8.07 -8.17 23.87
CA THR A 515 -7.36 -9.33 23.28
C THR A 515 -5.96 -8.97 22.78
N PHE A 516 -5.67 -7.70 22.52
CA PHE A 516 -4.29 -7.26 22.27
C PHE A 516 -3.45 -7.40 23.54
N ILE A 517 -3.91 -6.86 24.67
CA ILE A 517 -3.22 -6.98 25.96
C ILE A 517 -3.06 -8.44 26.38
N ASP A 518 -4.10 -9.27 26.24
CA ASP A 518 -4.04 -10.68 26.66
C ASP A 518 -2.93 -11.46 25.90
N ASN A 519 -2.84 -11.28 24.56
CA ASN A 519 -1.80 -11.93 23.75
C ASN A 519 -0.41 -11.28 23.95
N PHE A 520 -0.35 -9.98 24.24
CA PHE A 520 0.90 -9.26 24.54
C PHE A 520 1.49 -9.68 25.90
N LEU A 521 0.63 -9.93 26.90
CA LEU A 521 1.04 -10.44 28.20
C LEU A 521 1.52 -11.90 28.11
N ALA A 522 0.85 -12.76 27.33
CA ALA A 522 1.34 -14.12 27.06
C ALA A 522 2.76 -14.09 26.45
N ALA A 523 3.00 -13.21 25.48
CA ALA A 523 4.31 -13.00 24.86
C ALA A 523 5.41 -12.47 25.83
N ILE A 524 5.04 -11.80 26.92
CA ILE A 524 5.97 -11.34 27.97
C ILE A 524 6.18 -12.42 29.05
N CYS A 525 5.20 -13.30 29.27
CA CYS A 525 5.30 -14.44 30.18
C CYS A 525 6.07 -15.65 29.60
N GLU A 526 6.46 -15.60 28.32
CA GLU A 526 7.02 -16.73 27.56
C GLU A 526 6.05 -17.93 27.48
N GLU A 527 4.74 -17.66 27.40
CA GLU A 527 3.66 -18.67 27.29
C GLU A 527 3.14 -18.79 25.83
N ASP A 528 2.73 -20.01 25.44
CA ASP A 528 2.02 -20.35 24.19
C ASP A 528 2.67 -19.89 22.85
N ASP A 529 4.00 -19.99 22.73
CA ASP A 529 4.79 -19.72 21.50
C ASP A 529 4.63 -18.29 20.93
N PHE A 530 4.25 -17.31 21.77
CA PHE A 530 4.09 -15.91 21.39
C PHE A 530 5.38 -15.09 21.56
N GLU A 531 5.65 -14.20 20.60
CA GLU A 531 6.72 -13.19 20.66
C GLU A 531 6.14 -11.79 20.44
N SER A 532 6.70 -10.78 21.10
CA SER A 532 6.24 -9.38 20.96
C SER A 532 7.38 -8.40 20.73
N TYR A 533 7.12 -7.43 19.85
CA TYR A 533 8.12 -6.50 19.32
C TYR A 533 7.63 -5.06 19.34
N LEU A 534 8.52 -4.15 19.69
CA LEU A 534 8.28 -2.72 19.81
C LEU A 534 9.12 -1.96 18.79
N LEU A 535 8.48 -1.05 18.08
CA LEU A 535 9.12 0.00 17.28
C LEU A 535 9.13 1.29 18.11
N THR A 536 10.31 1.89 18.29
CA THR A 536 10.47 3.13 19.05
C THR A 536 11.06 4.26 18.21
N SER A 537 10.65 5.49 18.54
CA SER A 537 11.18 6.77 18.05
C SER A 537 11.59 7.59 19.26
N GLU A 538 12.87 7.96 19.37
CA GLU A 538 13.38 8.78 20.49
C GLU A 538 13.02 8.21 21.89
N ASN A 539 13.08 6.88 22.02
CA ASN A 539 12.67 6.09 23.19
C ASN A 539 11.17 6.07 23.52
N LYS A 540 10.28 6.61 22.68
CA LYS A 540 8.83 6.41 22.79
C LYS A 540 8.35 5.28 21.89
N ILE A 541 7.39 4.48 22.35
CA ILE A 541 6.71 3.47 21.54
C ILE A 541 5.88 4.17 20.44
N VAL A 542 6.08 3.73 19.20
CA VAL A 542 5.34 4.21 18.01
C VAL A 542 4.71 3.07 17.21
N GLY A 543 5.04 1.81 17.53
CA GLY A 543 4.37 0.63 17.00
C GLY A 543 4.63 -0.60 17.87
N VAL A 544 3.68 -1.53 17.87
CA VAL A 544 3.69 -2.77 18.66
C VAL A 544 3.18 -3.92 17.78
N ALA A 545 3.90 -5.03 17.77
CA ALA A 545 3.52 -6.25 17.05
C ALA A 545 3.53 -7.46 18.00
N VAL A 546 2.61 -8.39 17.78
CA VAL A 546 2.57 -9.69 18.44
C VAL A 546 2.48 -10.78 17.37
N ILE A 547 3.43 -11.71 17.38
CA ILE A 547 3.50 -12.87 16.49
C ILE A 547 3.50 -14.16 17.31
N ARG A 548 3.30 -15.30 16.63
CA ARG A 548 3.49 -16.64 17.17
C ARG A 548 3.90 -17.62 16.05
N GLN A 549 4.33 -18.82 16.38
CA GLN A 549 4.60 -19.84 15.36
C GLN A 549 3.36 -20.18 14.50
N GLU A 550 3.56 -20.43 13.20
CA GLU A 550 2.51 -20.87 12.28
C GLU A 550 2.37 -22.41 12.31
N ASN A 551 1.22 -22.89 12.77
CA ASN A 551 0.94 -24.30 13.00
C ASN A 551 0.10 -24.96 11.89
N GLU A 552 -0.63 -24.18 11.07
CA GLU A 552 -1.54 -24.72 10.05
C GLU A 552 -0.94 -24.72 8.63
N ASN A 553 0.37 -24.94 8.51
CA ASN A 553 1.08 -25.00 7.23
C ASN A 553 0.47 -25.99 6.21
N GLU A 554 0.03 -27.18 6.65
CA GLU A 554 -0.67 -28.14 5.79
C GLU A 554 -2.01 -27.58 5.25
N TYR A 555 -2.71 -26.73 6.02
CA TYR A 555 -3.90 -26.05 5.51
C TYR A 555 -3.51 -24.96 4.51
N LEU A 556 -2.55 -24.10 4.85
CA LEU A 556 -2.13 -22.97 4.00
C LEU A 556 -1.62 -23.43 2.63
N ASN A 557 -0.68 -24.38 2.59
CA ASN A 557 -0.08 -24.86 1.34
C ASN A 557 -1.16 -25.49 0.43
N ASN A 558 -2.17 -26.18 0.99
CA ASN A 558 -3.26 -26.80 0.24
C ASN A 558 -4.38 -25.83 -0.18
N HIS A 559 -4.59 -24.71 0.52
CA HIS A 559 -5.72 -23.79 0.27
C HIS A 559 -5.35 -22.48 -0.43
N TYR A 560 -4.06 -22.09 -0.47
CA TYR A 560 -3.59 -20.84 -1.09
C TYR A 560 -2.36 -21.07 -1.97
N ASN A 561 -2.12 -20.14 -2.91
CA ASN A 561 -0.92 -20.10 -3.75
C ASN A 561 0.33 -19.64 -2.97
N VAL A 562 0.68 -20.33 -1.87
CA VAL A 562 1.87 -20.01 -1.06
C VAL A 562 3.16 -20.08 -1.91
N ASN A 563 3.27 -21.10 -2.76
CA ASN A 563 4.41 -21.36 -3.65
C ASN A 563 4.61 -20.30 -4.76
N GLU A 564 3.68 -19.35 -4.92
CA GLU A 564 3.82 -18.21 -5.84
C GLU A 564 4.72 -17.11 -5.25
N TRP A 565 4.98 -17.16 -3.93
CA TRP A 565 5.67 -16.11 -3.17
C TRP A 565 6.87 -16.60 -2.34
N ILE A 566 6.95 -17.89 -2.00
CA ILE A 566 8.07 -18.49 -1.24
C ILE A 566 8.47 -19.86 -1.80
N ASN A 567 9.77 -20.19 -1.80
CA ASN A 567 10.23 -21.56 -2.02
C ASN A 567 10.25 -22.35 -0.70
N GLU A 568 9.50 -23.46 -0.63
CA GLU A 568 9.44 -24.35 0.54
C GLU A 568 10.81 -24.95 0.93
N GLU A 569 11.74 -25.12 -0.03
CA GLU A 569 13.12 -25.57 0.24
C GLU A 569 13.92 -24.58 1.11
N TYR A 570 13.56 -23.30 1.03
CA TYR A 570 14.28 -22.20 1.68
C TYR A 570 13.50 -21.68 2.89
N HIS A 571 12.18 -21.58 2.77
CA HIS A 571 11.20 -21.15 3.77
C HIS A 571 10.46 -22.37 4.38
N LYS A 572 11.21 -23.13 5.19
CA LYS A 572 10.72 -24.29 5.96
C LYS A 572 9.52 -23.94 6.84
N ASP A 573 8.70 -24.94 7.15
CA ASP A 573 7.51 -24.80 7.99
C ASP A 573 7.82 -24.24 9.40
N ASP A 574 8.91 -24.71 10.04
CA ASP A 574 9.38 -24.20 11.35
C ASP A 574 9.73 -22.69 11.30
N GLY A 575 10.13 -22.18 10.13
CA GLY A 575 10.57 -20.80 9.91
C GLY A 575 9.45 -19.86 9.48
N ARG A 576 8.20 -20.13 9.89
CA ARG A 576 7.00 -19.35 9.55
C ARG A 576 6.24 -18.97 10.81
N ALA A 577 5.78 -17.73 10.86
CA ALA A 577 4.99 -17.20 11.97
C ALA A 577 3.70 -16.54 11.48
N LEU A 578 2.69 -16.53 12.37
CA LEU A 578 1.45 -15.81 12.22
C LEU A 578 1.53 -14.49 13.00
N LEU A 579 1.43 -13.37 12.29
CA LEU A 579 1.16 -12.06 12.86
C LEU A 579 -0.26 -12.05 13.43
N ILE A 580 -0.40 -11.86 14.74
CA ILE A 580 -1.69 -11.88 15.43
C ILE A 580 -2.25 -10.45 15.49
N HIS A 581 -1.42 -9.51 15.95
CA HIS A 581 -1.73 -8.08 16.02
C HIS A 581 -0.54 -7.25 15.51
N LEU A 582 -0.82 -6.13 14.84
CA LEU A 582 0.17 -5.08 14.60
C LEU A 582 -0.51 -3.71 14.57
N VAL A 583 -0.13 -2.88 15.53
CA VAL A 583 -0.52 -1.48 15.65
C VAL A 583 0.70 -0.61 15.35
N LEU A 584 0.53 0.41 14.51
CA LEU A 584 1.56 1.37 14.15
C LEU A 584 0.92 2.76 14.12
N SER A 585 1.59 3.76 14.70
CA SER A 585 1.12 5.14 14.66
C SER A 585 1.08 5.63 13.20
N PRO A 586 -0.05 6.17 12.70
CA PRO A 586 -0.23 6.42 11.25
C PRO A 586 0.83 7.31 10.60
N ILE A 587 1.42 8.25 11.34
CA ILE A 587 2.52 9.11 10.86
C ILE A 587 3.78 8.33 10.45
N PHE A 588 3.94 7.10 10.96
CA PHE A 588 5.04 6.17 10.63
C PHE A 588 4.62 5.07 9.64
N GLN A 589 3.42 5.12 9.04
CA GLN A 589 2.92 4.05 8.15
C GLN A 589 3.86 3.76 6.95
N ARG A 590 4.62 4.74 6.43
CA ARG A 590 5.64 4.49 5.39
C ARG A 590 6.85 3.67 5.89
N GLN A 591 7.08 3.59 7.19
CA GLN A 591 8.15 2.82 7.84
C GLN A 591 7.73 1.36 8.16
N SER A 592 6.53 0.95 7.75
CA SER A 592 6.00 -0.43 7.93
C SER A 592 6.93 -1.51 7.41
N GLN A 593 7.58 -1.30 6.26
CA GLN A 593 8.54 -2.23 5.68
C GLN A 593 9.81 -2.39 6.55
N PHE A 594 10.26 -1.34 7.23
CA PHE A 594 11.34 -1.44 8.21
C PHE A 594 10.91 -2.26 9.44
N PHE A 595 9.73 -1.99 10.02
CA PHE A 595 9.26 -2.72 11.20
C PHE A 595 9.09 -4.23 10.91
N LEU A 596 8.45 -4.58 9.78
CA LEU A 596 8.31 -5.97 9.33
C LEU A 596 9.66 -6.67 9.10
N ARG A 597 10.63 -5.97 8.49
CA ARG A 597 11.99 -6.46 8.33
C ARG A 597 12.66 -6.75 9.67
N GLU A 598 12.56 -5.83 10.62
CA GLU A 598 13.19 -5.98 11.93
C GLU A 598 12.56 -7.10 12.76
N ILE A 599 11.24 -7.32 12.67
CA ILE A 599 10.59 -8.48 13.28
C ILE A 599 11.19 -9.79 12.72
N LEU A 600 11.36 -9.88 11.40
CA LEU A 600 12.04 -11.00 10.71
C LEU A 600 13.56 -11.09 10.97
N ARG A 601 14.19 -10.04 11.50
CA ARG A 601 15.61 -10.03 11.90
C ARG A 601 15.82 -10.42 13.36
N LEU A 602 14.86 -10.08 14.22
CA LEU A 602 14.90 -10.28 15.67
C LEU A 602 14.35 -11.65 16.09
N SER A 603 13.36 -12.18 15.37
CA SER A 603 12.88 -13.56 15.49
C SER A 603 13.69 -14.53 14.63
N ASP A 604 13.46 -15.83 14.80
CA ASP A 604 14.03 -16.88 13.94
C ASP A 604 13.17 -17.18 12.68
N TYR A 605 12.08 -16.43 12.46
CA TYR A 605 11.16 -16.63 11.35
C TYR A 605 11.60 -15.95 10.04
N THR A 606 11.20 -16.54 8.92
CA THR A 606 11.54 -16.10 7.56
C THR A 606 10.33 -15.60 6.75
N VAL A 607 9.12 -15.94 7.21
CA VAL A 607 7.83 -15.56 6.62
C VAL A 607 6.89 -15.16 7.75
N LEU A 608 6.21 -14.03 7.58
CA LEU A 608 5.08 -13.63 8.42
C LEU A 608 3.78 -13.74 7.61
N PHE A 609 2.83 -14.54 8.07
CA PHE A 609 1.45 -14.52 7.56
C PHE A 609 0.58 -13.58 8.40
N TYR A 610 -0.50 -13.08 7.82
CA TYR A 610 -1.60 -12.44 8.55
C TYR A 610 -2.94 -12.99 8.05
N ARG A 611 -3.92 -13.14 8.94
CA ARG A 611 -5.24 -13.73 8.62
C ARG A 611 -6.37 -12.77 8.98
N ILE A 612 -7.40 -12.68 8.14
CA ILE A 612 -8.65 -11.97 8.46
C ILE A 612 -9.83 -12.93 8.21
N SER A 613 -10.56 -13.29 9.25
CA SER A 613 -11.78 -14.09 9.18
C SER A 613 -13.00 -13.24 8.80
N SER A 614 -14.11 -13.89 8.44
CA SER A 614 -15.39 -13.18 8.25
C SER A 614 -15.96 -12.55 9.54
N ALA A 615 -15.43 -12.86 10.73
CA ALA A 615 -15.84 -12.22 11.99
C ALA A 615 -15.06 -10.93 12.27
N ASP A 616 -13.77 -10.90 11.89
CA ASP A 616 -12.89 -9.72 12.01
C ASP A 616 -13.40 -8.52 11.19
N LEU A 617 -14.07 -8.78 10.05
CA LEU A 617 -14.56 -7.75 9.12
C LEU A 617 -15.81 -7.00 9.63
N SER A 618 -16.59 -7.57 10.55
CA SER A 618 -17.78 -6.90 11.09
C SER A 618 -17.51 -6.29 12.46
N SER A 619 -17.71 -4.98 12.60
CA SER A 619 -17.46 -4.27 13.87
C SER A 619 -18.36 -4.73 15.04
N ALA A 620 -19.41 -5.53 14.77
CA ALA A 620 -20.25 -6.13 15.81
C ALA A 620 -19.74 -7.50 16.31
N THR A 621 -18.94 -8.23 15.50
CA THR A 621 -18.41 -9.56 15.84
C THR A 621 -16.90 -9.58 16.04
N ARG A 622 -16.19 -8.51 15.66
CA ARG A 622 -14.74 -8.38 15.75
C ARG A 622 -14.27 -8.41 17.21
N ASP A 623 -13.41 -9.37 17.52
CA ASP A 623 -12.84 -9.65 18.84
C ASP A 623 -11.41 -9.11 19.04
N ARG A 624 -10.78 -8.56 17.99
CA ARG A 624 -9.42 -7.99 18.02
C ARG A 624 -9.24 -6.77 17.10
N PRO A 625 -8.22 -5.92 17.31
CA PRO A 625 -7.86 -4.90 16.33
C PRO A 625 -7.37 -5.51 15.00
N LEU A 626 -7.60 -4.78 13.90
CA LEU A 626 -7.07 -5.13 12.58
C LEU A 626 -5.64 -4.60 12.42
N CYS A 627 -4.83 -5.30 11.60
CA CYS A 627 -3.47 -4.89 11.27
C CYS A 627 -3.46 -3.53 10.55
N GLY A 628 -2.79 -2.53 11.12
CA GLY A 628 -2.74 -1.17 10.57
C GLY A 628 -1.87 -1.00 9.31
N ILE A 629 -1.28 -2.08 8.79
CA ILE A 629 -0.29 -2.04 7.70
C ILE A 629 -0.60 -3.03 6.55
N LEU A 630 -1.87 -3.42 6.39
CA LEU A 630 -2.33 -4.35 5.35
C LEU A 630 -1.86 -3.99 3.93
N ASP A 631 -1.75 -2.70 3.63
CA ASP A 631 -1.23 -2.18 2.35
C ASP A 631 0.21 -2.61 2.04
N TYR A 632 0.97 -3.11 3.02
CA TYR A 632 2.36 -3.59 2.86
C TYR A 632 2.46 -5.12 2.85
N LEU A 633 1.38 -5.85 3.17
CA LEU A 633 1.32 -7.32 3.13
C LEU A 633 0.75 -7.81 1.80
N PHE A 634 1.22 -8.95 1.31
CA PHE A 634 0.88 -9.49 -0.01
C PHE A 634 -0.32 -10.43 0.07
N PRO A 635 -1.47 -10.12 -0.59
CA PRO A 635 -2.66 -10.95 -0.52
C PRO A 635 -2.44 -12.29 -1.22
N LEU A 636 -2.71 -13.39 -0.52
CA LEU A 636 -2.61 -14.73 -1.07
C LEU A 636 -3.90 -15.12 -1.79
N ARG A 637 -3.76 -15.50 -3.07
CA ARG A 637 -4.87 -16.01 -3.86
C ARG A 637 -5.31 -17.40 -3.37
N PRO A 638 -6.62 -17.63 -3.12
CA PRO A 638 -7.13 -18.97 -2.80
C PRO A 638 -7.00 -19.93 -3.99
N ARG A 639 -6.64 -21.19 -3.73
CA ARG A 639 -6.69 -22.26 -4.73
C ARG A 639 -8.15 -22.62 -5.02
N HIS A 640 -8.46 -22.87 -6.30
CA HIS A 640 -9.70 -23.56 -6.68
C HIS A 640 -9.53 -25.06 -6.40
N LEU A 641 -9.75 -25.47 -5.15
CA LEU A 641 -9.87 -26.89 -4.80
C LEU A 641 -11.04 -27.51 -5.58
N PRO A 642 -10.90 -28.71 -6.15
CA PRO A 642 -12.04 -29.44 -6.66
C PRO A 642 -12.96 -29.78 -5.48
N GLU A 643 -14.19 -29.28 -5.50
CA GLU A 643 -15.21 -29.91 -4.68
C GLU A 643 -15.42 -31.34 -5.21
N PHE A 644 -15.08 -32.33 -4.38
CA PHE A 644 -15.48 -33.72 -4.54
C PHE A 644 -16.65 -34.04 -3.59
N PRO A 645 -17.92 -33.81 -3.97
CA PRO A 645 -19.05 -34.19 -3.12
C PRO A 645 -19.19 -35.68 -2.72
N ASN A 646 -18.54 -36.67 -3.38
CA ASN A 646 -18.63 -38.15 -3.16
C ASN A 646 -17.48 -38.70 -2.29
N ILE A 647 -17.20 -38.13 -1.10
CA ILE A 647 -16.09 -38.61 -0.26
C ILE A 647 -16.45 -39.93 0.47
N ARG A 648 -16.46 -41.04 -0.28
CA ARG A 648 -16.58 -42.42 0.21
C ARG A 648 -15.64 -43.43 -0.46
N SER A 649 -15.05 -43.10 -1.61
CA SER A 649 -14.29 -44.04 -2.45
C SER A 649 -12.80 -43.77 -2.59
N TYR A 650 -12.31 -42.59 -2.21
CA TYR A 650 -10.89 -42.21 -2.30
C TYR A 650 -10.30 -41.93 -0.91
N GLN A 651 -9.36 -42.77 -0.48
CA GLN A 651 -8.72 -42.69 0.85
C GLN A 651 -7.39 -41.91 0.84
N GLU A 652 -6.97 -41.37 -0.31
CA GLU A 652 -5.65 -40.74 -0.48
C GLU A 652 -5.62 -39.25 -0.10
N PHE A 653 -6.78 -38.59 -0.07
CA PHE A 653 -6.89 -37.23 0.46
C PHE A 653 -7.24 -37.26 1.95
N LYS A 654 -6.30 -36.80 2.80
CA LYS A 654 -6.61 -36.35 4.16
C LYS A 654 -7.79 -35.37 4.09
N VAL A 655 -8.89 -35.69 4.75
CA VAL A 655 -9.93 -34.68 5.04
C VAL A 655 -9.37 -33.82 6.18
N ILE A 656 -8.65 -32.77 5.81
CA ILE A 656 -8.23 -31.71 6.75
C ILE A 656 -9.47 -31.18 7.46
N GLU A 657 -9.34 -30.86 8.75
CA GLU A 657 -10.47 -30.40 9.56
C GLU A 657 -11.15 -29.17 8.94
N LYS A 658 -12.45 -29.01 9.22
CA LYS A 658 -13.25 -27.92 8.62
C LYS A 658 -13.07 -26.60 9.36
N ILE A 659 -11.85 -26.08 9.28
CA ILE A 659 -11.50 -24.71 9.66
C ILE A 659 -12.39 -23.75 8.85
N ALA A 660 -12.88 -22.69 9.49
CA ALA A 660 -13.67 -21.66 8.82
C ALA A 660 -12.81 -20.92 7.77
N PRO A 661 -13.38 -20.48 6.63
CA PRO A 661 -12.64 -19.68 5.67
C PRO A 661 -12.20 -18.34 6.27
N PHE A 662 -10.95 -17.99 5.99
CA PHE A 662 -10.32 -16.72 6.32
C PHE A 662 -9.48 -16.27 5.12
N THR A 663 -9.28 -14.97 4.96
CA THR A 663 -8.33 -14.43 3.98
C THR A 663 -6.91 -14.47 4.54
N VAL A 664 -5.89 -14.56 3.67
CA VAL A 664 -4.48 -14.64 4.07
C VAL A 664 -3.64 -13.61 3.33
N TYR A 665 -2.68 -13.04 4.04
CA TYR A 665 -1.62 -12.18 3.53
C TYR A 665 -0.27 -12.74 3.97
N LEU A 666 0.82 -12.44 3.25
CA LEU A 666 2.18 -12.71 3.71
C LEU A 666 3.14 -11.51 3.61
N THR A 667 4.30 -11.62 4.23
CA THR A 667 5.52 -10.91 3.83
C THR A 667 6.77 -11.72 4.14
N THR A 668 7.88 -11.38 3.49
CA THR A 668 9.24 -11.88 3.76
C THR A 668 10.22 -10.71 3.73
N ILE A 669 11.46 -10.94 4.18
CA ILE A 669 12.52 -9.94 4.19
C ILE A 669 12.80 -9.37 2.77
N ASN A 670 12.66 -10.20 1.74
CA ASN A 670 12.81 -9.83 0.33
C ASN A 670 11.65 -8.93 -0.12
N LEU A 671 10.41 -9.32 0.19
CA LEU A 671 9.21 -8.55 -0.15
C LEU A 671 9.17 -7.16 0.51
N CYS A 672 9.85 -6.99 1.66
CA CYS A 672 10.00 -5.71 2.34
C CYS A 672 10.85 -4.66 1.58
N THR A 673 11.52 -5.00 0.47
CA THR A 673 12.21 -4.02 -0.41
C THR A 673 11.50 -3.74 -1.73
N LEU A 674 10.32 -4.31 -1.97
CA LEU A 674 9.56 -4.00 -3.18
C LEU A 674 9.02 -2.56 -3.09
N ARG A 675 9.21 -1.79 -4.16
CA ARG A 675 8.69 -0.41 -4.26
C ARG A 675 7.18 -0.43 -4.11
N TYR A 676 6.66 0.26 -3.10
CA TYR A 676 5.22 0.55 -3.01
C TYR A 676 4.82 1.57 -4.09
N ILE A 677 3.65 1.37 -4.69
CA ILE A 677 3.03 2.22 -5.71
C ILE A 677 1.54 2.31 -5.38
N GLU A 678 1.02 3.54 -5.32
CA GLU A 678 -0.35 3.83 -4.90
C GLU A 678 -1.18 4.36 -6.06
N ILE A 679 -2.25 3.65 -6.43
CA ILE A 679 -3.09 3.99 -7.58
C ILE A 679 -4.44 4.50 -7.05
N ASN A 680 -4.62 5.82 -7.10
CA ASN A 680 -5.78 6.53 -6.56
C ASN A 680 -6.94 6.70 -7.55
N THR A 681 -6.77 6.28 -8.81
CA THR A 681 -7.80 6.33 -9.85
C THR A 681 -9.11 5.72 -9.33
N LYS A 682 -10.20 6.50 -9.32
CA LYS A 682 -11.50 6.04 -8.80
C LYS A 682 -12.13 5.01 -9.74
N ILE A 683 -11.96 3.72 -9.45
CA ILE A 683 -12.42 2.59 -10.27
C ILE A 683 -13.78 2.12 -9.76
N VAL A 684 -14.83 2.33 -10.56
CA VAL A 684 -16.20 1.90 -10.23
C VAL A 684 -16.61 0.74 -11.13
N VAL A 685 -17.00 -0.39 -10.54
CA VAL A 685 -17.49 -1.60 -11.23
C VAL A 685 -18.96 -1.79 -10.89
N ILE A 686 -19.81 -1.95 -11.91
CA ILE A 686 -21.25 -2.12 -11.74
C ILE A 686 -21.63 -3.60 -11.91
N GLY A 687 -22.21 -4.19 -10.87
CA GLY A 687 -22.61 -5.58 -10.78
C GLY A 687 -21.51 -6.50 -10.24
N SER A 688 -21.93 -7.51 -9.46
CA SER A 688 -21.07 -8.54 -8.86
C SER A 688 -21.20 -9.89 -9.59
N SER A 689 -21.06 -9.86 -10.92
CA SER A 689 -21.05 -11.07 -11.76
C SER A 689 -19.70 -11.80 -11.72
N ASP A 690 -19.66 -13.06 -12.18
CA ASP A 690 -18.41 -13.83 -12.30
C ASP A 690 -17.31 -13.08 -13.08
N THR A 691 -17.70 -12.27 -14.09
CA THR A 691 -16.77 -11.41 -14.83
C THR A 691 -16.24 -10.25 -13.99
N ALA A 692 -17.08 -9.64 -13.15
CA ALA A 692 -16.65 -8.59 -12.22
C ALA A 692 -15.71 -9.15 -11.15
N LEU A 693 -16.03 -10.31 -10.57
CA LEU A 693 -15.17 -10.99 -9.60
C LEU A 693 -13.82 -11.35 -10.21
N ALA A 694 -13.79 -11.99 -11.37
CA ALA A 694 -12.54 -12.33 -12.06
C ALA A 694 -11.70 -11.08 -12.41
N PHE A 695 -12.34 -9.97 -12.78
CA PHE A 695 -11.67 -8.69 -13.02
C PHE A 695 -11.05 -8.11 -11.73
N LEU A 696 -11.81 -8.05 -10.64
CA LEU A 696 -11.35 -7.51 -9.34
C LEU A 696 -10.22 -8.38 -8.76
N MET A 697 -10.39 -9.71 -8.78
CA MET A 697 -9.38 -10.66 -8.32
C MET A 697 -8.10 -10.56 -9.16
N GLY A 698 -8.21 -10.36 -10.48
CA GLY A 698 -7.07 -10.12 -11.35
C GLY A 698 -6.37 -8.79 -11.08
N LEU A 699 -7.11 -7.72 -10.80
CA LEU A 699 -6.58 -6.39 -10.49
C LEU A 699 -5.72 -6.41 -9.20
N ILE A 700 -6.25 -7.06 -8.16
CA ILE A 700 -5.65 -7.16 -6.81
C ILE A 700 -4.51 -8.19 -6.78
N HIS A 701 -4.76 -9.44 -7.20
CA HIS A 701 -3.80 -10.54 -7.11
C HIS A 701 -2.86 -10.65 -8.33
N SER A 702 -2.72 -9.62 -9.15
CA SER A 702 -1.71 -9.59 -10.22
C SER A 702 -0.29 -9.76 -9.62
N PRO A 703 0.42 -10.87 -9.89
CA PRO A 703 1.76 -11.08 -9.35
C PRO A 703 2.74 -10.08 -9.97
N ARG A 704 3.47 -9.36 -9.12
CA ARG A 704 4.38 -8.28 -9.51
C ARG A 704 5.70 -8.47 -8.75
N THR A 705 6.72 -8.98 -9.44
CA THR A 705 8.01 -9.39 -8.85
C THR A 705 8.96 -8.22 -8.53
N LEU A 706 8.63 -7.00 -8.99
CA LEU A 706 9.51 -5.82 -8.89
C LEU A 706 8.91 -4.66 -8.06
N TYR A 707 7.59 -4.62 -7.87
CA TYR A 707 6.88 -3.57 -7.14
C TYR A 707 5.56 -4.07 -6.55
N LYS A 708 5.11 -3.45 -5.46
CA LYS A 708 3.77 -3.66 -4.91
C LYS A 708 2.87 -2.51 -5.32
N ALA A 709 1.84 -2.77 -6.13
CA ALA A 709 0.81 -1.78 -6.44
C ALA A 709 -0.45 -2.02 -5.59
N ASN A 710 -0.97 -0.95 -5.00
CA ASN A 710 -2.24 -0.91 -4.27
C ASN A 710 -3.24 -0.04 -5.02
N PHE A 711 -4.52 -0.42 -5.02
CA PHE A 711 -5.60 0.35 -5.66
C PHE A 711 -6.52 0.89 -4.56
N SER A 712 -6.36 2.17 -4.24
CA SER A 712 -6.89 2.74 -3.00
C SER A 712 -8.38 3.14 -3.06
N ASN A 713 -8.94 3.24 -4.28
CA ASN A 713 -10.28 3.73 -4.59
C ASN A 713 -11.03 2.78 -5.54
N VAL A 714 -11.15 1.48 -5.20
CA VAL A 714 -11.97 0.51 -5.94
C VAL A 714 -13.34 0.36 -5.28
N THR A 715 -14.41 0.46 -6.06
CA THR A 715 -15.80 0.39 -5.58
C THR A 715 -16.66 -0.50 -6.48
N VAL A 716 -17.44 -1.40 -5.88
CA VAL A 716 -18.46 -2.20 -6.55
C VAL A 716 -19.84 -1.70 -6.18
N VAL A 717 -20.65 -1.38 -7.19
CA VAL A 717 -22.07 -1.04 -7.03
C VAL A 717 -22.91 -2.24 -7.47
N SER A 718 -23.66 -2.85 -6.56
CA SER A 718 -24.59 -3.93 -6.90
C SER A 718 -25.76 -3.99 -5.90
N PRO A 719 -26.90 -4.64 -6.24
CA PRO A 719 -28.04 -4.70 -5.33
C PRO A 719 -27.83 -5.52 -4.05
N HIS A 720 -26.75 -6.33 -3.99
CA HIS A 720 -26.48 -7.33 -2.95
C HIS A 720 -24.99 -7.39 -2.55
N GLY A 721 -24.21 -6.36 -2.87
CA GLY A 721 -22.77 -6.30 -2.63
C GLY A 721 -21.94 -7.35 -3.40
N LEU A 722 -20.76 -7.64 -2.84
CA LEU A 722 -19.95 -8.84 -3.08
C LEU A 722 -20.26 -9.94 -2.04
N SER A 723 -21.11 -9.63 -1.07
CA SER A 723 -21.50 -10.54 0.01
C SER A 723 -22.40 -11.68 -0.46
N TYR A 724 -21.77 -12.78 -0.87
CA TYR A 724 -22.44 -14.07 -0.95
C TYR A 724 -22.90 -14.49 0.44
N ASP A 725 -24.22 -14.61 0.63
CA ASP A 725 -24.80 -15.28 1.80
C ASP A 725 -24.34 -16.74 1.87
N LYS A 726 -24.25 -17.29 3.09
CA LYS A 726 -23.96 -18.72 3.30
C LYS A 726 -25.07 -19.56 2.69
N PRO A 727 -24.85 -20.25 1.55
CA PRO A 727 -25.94 -20.75 0.73
C PRO A 727 -26.73 -21.82 1.46
N ASN A 728 -28.03 -21.58 1.64
CA ASN A 728 -28.94 -22.59 2.14
C ASN A 728 -28.95 -23.76 1.15
N LYS A 729 -28.41 -24.91 1.56
CA LYS A 729 -28.16 -26.10 0.71
C LYS A 729 -29.41 -26.69 0.05
N ILE A 730 -30.60 -26.29 0.49
CA ILE A 730 -31.87 -26.65 -0.16
C ILE A 730 -32.24 -25.62 -1.24
N LEU A 731 -31.95 -24.34 -1.02
CA LEU A 731 -32.17 -23.26 -2.00
C LEU A 731 -31.16 -23.35 -3.15
N SER A 732 -29.88 -23.62 -2.86
CA SER A 732 -28.84 -23.75 -3.92
C SER A 732 -29.17 -24.84 -4.94
N ARG A 733 -29.84 -25.93 -4.51
CA ARG A 733 -30.30 -27.02 -5.38
C ARG A 733 -31.42 -26.65 -6.38
N PHE A 734 -32.00 -25.44 -6.29
CA PHE A 734 -32.89 -24.91 -7.32
C PHE A 734 -32.15 -24.18 -8.45
N PHE A 735 -30.84 -23.97 -8.32
CA PHE A 735 -29.99 -23.30 -9.31
C PHE A 735 -28.98 -24.27 -9.92
N VAL A 736 -28.61 -24.03 -11.17
CA VAL A 736 -27.45 -24.69 -11.78
C VAL A 736 -26.22 -23.93 -11.34
N GLN A 737 -25.31 -24.59 -10.63
CA GLN A 737 -24.01 -24.02 -10.25
C GLN A 737 -23.17 -23.81 -11.53
N ARG A 738 -23.12 -22.55 -11.98
CA ARG A 738 -22.37 -22.12 -13.19
C ARG A 738 -21.09 -21.35 -12.87
N SER A 739 -21.02 -20.79 -11.67
CA SER A 739 -19.87 -20.02 -11.20
C SER A 739 -18.84 -20.94 -10.54
N THR A 740 -17.56 -20.65 -10.76
CA THR A 740 -16.43 -21.20 -9.99
C THR A 740 -16.26 -20.50 -8.63
N PHE A 741 -16.99 -19.41 -8.39
CA PHE A 741 -16.96 -18.65 -7.15
C PHE A 741 -18.08 -19.12 -6.22
N ASN A 742 -17.72 -19.97 -5.27
CA ASN A 742 -18.61 -20.37 -4.17
C ASN A 742 -18.44 -19.42 -2.97
N TYR A 743 -19.32 -19.54 -1.98
CA TYR A 743 -19.24 -18.79 -0.72
C TYR A 743 -17.88 -18.91 -0.02
N GLN A 744 -17.30 -20.11 0.01
CA GLN A 744 -16.06 -20.38 0.74
C GLN A 744 -14.88 -19.63 0.11
N HIS A 745 -14.76 -19.67 -1.22
CA HIS A 745 -13.71 -18.99 -1.98
C HIS A 745 -13.79 -17.47 -1.83
N ILE A 746 -14.99 -16.88 -1.88
CA ILE A 746 -15.18 -15.42 -1.68
C ILE A 746 -14.90 -14.98 -0.22
N GLN A 747 -14.99 -15.89 0.75
CA GLN A 747 -14.60 -15.63 2.15
C GLN A 747 -13.12 -15.94 2.43
N MET A 748 -12.41 -16.56 1.48
CA MET A 748 -10.95 -16.76 1.49
C MET A 748 -10.21 -15.69 0.67
N ASP A 749 -10.89 -15.02 -0.25
CA ASP A 749 -10.32 -14.01 -1.14
C ASP A 749 -10.30 -12.61 -0.49
N THR A 750 -9.27 -11.82 -0.80
CA THR A 750 -9.03 -10.50 -0.20
C THR A 750 -9.92 -9.37 -0.73
N LEU A 751 -10.84 -9.61 -1.69
CA LEU A 751 -11.74 -8.57 -2.24
C LEU A 751 -12.36 -7.65 -1.16
N LYS A 752 -12.86 -8.23 -0.06
CA LYS A 752 -13.54 -7.50 1.02
C LYS A 752 -12.66 -6.52 1.81
N THR A 753 -11.33 -6.56 1.61
CA THR A 753 -10.38 -5.63 2.23
C THR A 753 -10.00 -4.49 1.28
N TYR A 754 -10.03 -4.72 -0.04
CA TYR A 754 -9.59 -3.75 -1.04
C TYR A 754 -10.72 -3.13 -1.89
N VAL A 755 -11.95 -3.63 -1.78
CA VAL A 755 -13.08 -3.21 -2.61
C VAL A 755 -14.24 -2.72 -1.75
N ASN A 756 -14.63 -1.45 -1.93
CA ASN A 756 -15.78 -0.86 -1.25
C ASN A 756 -17.08 -1.42 -1.85
N GLU A 757 -17.96 -1.98 -1.01
CA GLU A 757 -19.29 -2.47 -1.42
C GLU A 757 -20.36 -1.37 -1.27
N VAL A 758 -21.00 -0.97 -2.37
CA VAL A 758 -22.12 -0.02 -2.39
C VAL A 758 -23.40 -0.75 -2.80
N ASN A 759 -24.29 -0.95 -1.83
CA ASN A 759 -25.58 -1.62 -2.04
C ASN A 759 -26.58 -0.69 -2.74
N GLY A 760 -26.89 -0.98 -4.02
CA GLY A 760 -27.87 -0.20 -4.78
C GLY A 760 -27.96 -0.57 -6.26
N VAL A 761 -28.88 0.11 -6.95
CA VAL A 761 -29.16 -0.06 -8.38
C VAL A 761 -28.66 1.16 -9.16
N LEU A 762 -27.86 0.94 -10.20
CA LEU A 762 -27.49 2.00 -11.15
C LEU A 762 -28.74 2.45 -11.94
N THR A 763 -29.08 3.73 -11.85
CA THR A 763 -30.25 4.32 -12.52
C THR A 763 -29.87 5.24 -13.68
N LYS A 764 -28.76 5.99 -13.57
CA LYS A 764 -28.31 6.95 -14.58
C LYS A 764 -26.78 7.07 -14.60
N ILE A 765 -26.22 7.37 -15.78
CA ILE A 765 -24.79 7.68 -15.97
C ILE A 765 -24.67 9.09 -16.56
N ASP A 766 -24.00 10.00 -15.87
CA ASP A 766 -23.57 11.29 -16.41
C ASP A 766 -22.10 11.20 -16.84
N ARG A 767 -21.91 11.08 -18.16
CA ARG A 767 -20.58 11.01 -18.78
C ARG A 767 -19.85 12.36 -18.84
N LYS A 768 -20.55 13.49 -18.66
CA LYS A 768 -19.94 14.83 -18.71
C LYS A 768 -19.29 15.16 -17.37
N ASN A 769 -19.98 14.86 -16.28
CA ASN A 769 -19.51 15.12 -14.92
C ASN A 769 -18.80 13.90 -14.28
N LYS A 770 -18.60 12.81 -15.06
CA LYS A 770 -18.11 11.49 -14.61
C LYS A 770 -18.75 11.01 -13.30
N CYS A 771 -20.07 10.98 -13.23
CA CYS A 771 -20.77 10.42 -12.08
C CYS A 771 -21.91 9.48 -12.49
N ILE A 772 -22.27 8.60 -11.57
CA ILE A 772 -23.45 7.73 -11.67
C ILE A 772 -24.47 8.13 -10.61
N VAL A 773 -25.74 7.84 -10.89
CA VAL A 773 -26.83 7.94 -9.91
C VAL A 773 -27.28 6.54 -9.52
N ILE A 774 -27.30 6.29 -8.22
CA ILE A 774 -27.65 5.04 -7.55
C ILE A 774 -28.97 5.31 -6.82
N ASN A 775 -29.93 4.38 -6.92
CA ASN A 775 -31.24 4.48 -6.24
C ASN A 775 -32.00 5.81 -6.51
N GLU A 776 -31.84 6.39 -7.70
CA GLU A 776 -32.43 7.65 -8.18
C GLU A 776 -31.94 8.96 -7.50
N ASP A 777 -31.42 8.90 -6.27
CA ASP A 777 -31.01 10.10 -5.51
C ASP A 777 -29.49 10.25 -5.31
N SER A 778 -28.76 9.14 -5.18
CA SER A 778 -27.40 9.11 -4.62
C SER A 778 -26.33 9.14 -5.69
N THR A 779 -25.42 10.13 -5.66
CA THR A 779 -24.39 10.30 -6.69
C THR A 779 -23.03 9.74 -6.29
N LEU A 780 -22.38 8.96 -7.16
CA LEU A 780 -20.99 8.51 -7.00
C LEU A 780 -20.12 8.96 -8.18
N SER A 781 -18.98 9.59 -7.90
CA SER A 781 -17.99 9.98 -8.91
C SER A 781 -17.12 8.80 -9.34
N TYR A 782 -16.66 8.77 -10.60
CA TYR A 782 -15.72 7.77 -11.09
C TYR A 782 -14.63 8.38 -11.98
N ASP A 783 -13.47 7.76 -12.04
CA ASP A 783 -12.46 8.04 -13.06
C ASP A 783 -12.52 7.02 -14.20
N LEU A 784 -12.71 5.75 -13.85
CA LEU A 784 -12.96 4.62 -14.74
C LEU A 784 -14.26 3.91 -14.32
N LEU A 785 -15.12 3.59 -15.29
CA LEU A 785 -16.41 2.93 -15.06
C LEU A 785 -16.52 1.64 -15.89
N PHE A 786 -16.64 0.50 -15.20
CA PHE A 786 -16.80 -0.82 -15.80
C PHE A 786 -18.23 -1.33 -15.59
N ILE A 787 -18.94 -1.64 -16.67
CA ILE A 787 -20.35 -2.09 -16.61
C ILE A 787 -20.39 -3.61 -16.80
N MET A 788 -20.61 -4.35 -15.72
CA MET A 788 -20.54 -5.83 -15.67
C MET A 788 -21.82 -6.46 -15.11
N CYS A 789 -22.97 -5.79 -15.29
CA CYS A 789 -24.29 -6.14 -14.74
C CYS A 789 -24.89 -7.48 -15.21
N GLY A 790 -24.21 -8.25 -16.05
CA GLY A 790 -24.73 -9.50 -16.62
C GLY A 790 -25.90 -9.28 -17.58
N LYS A 791 -26.95 -10.11 -17.46
CA LYS A 791 -28.18 -10.01 -18.26
C LYS A 791 -29.39 -10.13 -17.34
N GLN A 792 -30.36 -9.24 -17.50
CA GLN A 792 -31.63 -9.33 -16.76
C GLN A 792 -32.43 -10.55 -17.24
N PHE A 793 -33.13 -11.19 -16.30
CA PHE A 793 -33.98 -12.33 -16.59
C PHE A 793 -35.30 -11.89 -17.23
N GLN A 794 -35.57 -12.39 -18.43
CA GLN A 794 -36.85 -12.21 -19.12
C GLN A 794 -37.79 -13.38 -18.82
N LYS A 795 -38.98 -13.10 -18.25
CA LYS A 795 -40.05 -14.10 -18.09
C LYS A 795 -40.47 -14.65 -19.46
N PRO A 796 -40.58 -15.99 -19.66
CA PRO A 796 -40.98 -16.55 -20.95
C PRO A 796 -42.37 -16.07 -21.37
N ILE A 797 -42.43 -15.38 -22.51
CA ILE A 797 -43.69 -14.89 -23.08
C ILE A 797 -44.42 -16.08 -23.72
N MET A 798 -45.50 -16.53 -23.08
CA MET A 798 -46.38 -17.57 -23.62
C MET A 798 -47.06 -17.06 -24.90
N SER A 799 -46.53 -17.47 -26.06
CA SER A 799 -47.05 -17.09 -27.39
C SER A 799 -48.36 -17.82 -27.73
N GLY A 800 -49.44 -17.53 -26.99
CA GLY A 800 -50.76 -18.09 -27.19
C GLY A 800 -51.89 -17.10 -26.83
N ASN A 801 -52.70 -16.75 -27.84
CA ASN A 801 -53.94 -15.96 -27.75
C ASN A 801 -53.84 -14.53 -27.16
N LYS A 802 -53.74 -13.53 -28.06
CA LYS A 802 -53.94 -12.09 -27.79
C LYS A 802 -55.37 -11.68 -27.35
N LYS A 803 -56.12 -12.56 -26.67
CA LYS A 803 -57.50 -12.28 -26.19
C LYS A 803 -57.66 -12.31 -24.67
N HIS A 804 -56.78 -12.99 -23.95
CA HIS A 804 -56.65 -12.86 -22.49
C HIS A 804 -55.17 -12.93 -22.13
N PRO A 805 -54.58 -11.91 -21.47
CA PRO A 805 -53.27 -12.07 -20.87
C PRO A 805 -53.41 -13.09 -19.74
N ILE A 806 -52.77 -14.25 -19.89
CA ILE A 806 -52.66 -15.25 -18.82
C ILE A 806 -51.61 -14.72 -17.83
N SER A 807 -52.02 -13.77 -16.98
CA SER A 807 -51.16 -12.98 -16.10
C SER A 807 -50.57 -13.76 -14.92
N ARG A 808 -50.88 -15.05 -14.81
CA ARG A 808 -50.38 -15.96 -13.76
C ARG A 808 -50.07 -17.32 -14.36
N PHE A 809 -48.87 -17.83 -14.07
CA PHE A 809 -48.52 -19.22 -14.31
C PHE A 809 -49.42 -20.15 -13.48
N PRO A 810 -49.66 -21.41 -13.90
CA PRO A 810 -50.40 -22.39 -13.11
C PRO A 810 -49.78 -22.61 -11.72
N GLU A 811 -50.58 -22.91 -10.69
CA GLU A 811 -50.11 -23.11 -9.31
C GLU A 811 -49.05 -24.22 -9.14
N ASN A 812 -48.94 -25.12 -10.13
CA ASN A 812 -47.94 -26.19 -10.18
C ASN A 812 -46.68 -25.85 -11.00
N VAL A 813 -46.52 -24.60 -11.46
CA VAL A 813 -45.38 -24.13 -12.25
C VAL A 813 -44.64 -23.05 -11.47
N PHE A 814 -43.46 -23.41 -10.96
CA PHE A 814 -42.53 -22.47 -10.36
C PHE A 814 -41.59 -21.92 -11.42
N LEU A 815 -41.36 -20.61 -11.38
CA LEU A 815 -40.43 -19.89 -12.23
C LEU A 815 -39.41 -19.25 -11.30
N ILE A 816 -38.17 -19.71 -11.39
CA ILE A 816 -37.12 -19.42 -10.40
C ILE A 816 -35.99 -18.69 -11.10
N ASN A 817 -35.70 -17.47 -10.64
CA ASN A 817 -34.53 -16.70 -11.05
C ASN A 817 -33.73 -16.18 -9.84
N THR A 818 -34.43 -15.79 -8.77
CA THR A 818 -33.84 -15.26 -7.53
C THR A 818 -33.93 -16.26 -6.37
N GLN A 819 -33.09 -16.07 -5.35
CA GLN A 819 -33.16 -16.84 -4.11
C GLN A 819 -34.53 -16.70 -3.41
N MET A 820 -35.20 -15.55 -3.59
CA MET A 820 -36.57 -15.32 -3.13
C MET A 820 -37.60 -16.20 -3.87
N ASP A 821 -37.48 -16.36 -5.20
CA ASP A 821 -38.33 -17.27 -5.97
C ASP A 821 -38.14 -18.73 -5.51
N ALA A 822 -36.89 -19.15 -5.29
CA ALA A 822 -36.56 -20.49 -4.79
C ALA A 822 -37.13 -20.72 -3.38
N ASN A 823 -37.06 -19.73 -2.48
CA ASN A 823 -37.62 -19.84 -1.14
C ASN A 823 -39.16 -19.88 -1.16
N ASN A 824 -39.79 -19.07 -2.02
CA ASN A 824 -41.23 -19.12 -2.27
C ASN A 824 -41.68 -20.49 -2.80
N ALA A 825 -40.96 -21.05 -3.79
CA ALA A 825 -41.20 -22.38 -4.33
C ALA A 825 -41.04 -23.47 -3.25
N LEU A 826 -39.95 -23.44 -2.48
CA LEU A 826 -39.71 -24.36 -1.37
C LEU A 826 -40.80 -24.27 -0.29
N GLY A 827 -41.27 -23.06 0.04
CA GLY A 827 -42.37 -22.81 0.96
C GLY A 827 -43.70 -23.41 0.48
N GLN A 828 -44.01 -23.28 -0.81
CA GLN A 828 -45.20 -23.93 -1.39
C GLN A 828 -45.07 -25.45 -1.45
N LEU A 829 -43.91 -25.99 -1.84
CA LEU A 829 -43.65 -27.43 -1.86
C LEU A 829 -43.79 -28.06 -0.46
N LYS A 830 -43.27 -27.39 0.59
CA LYS A 830 -43.49 -27.78 2.00
C LYS A 830 -44.99 -27.80 2.36
N ARG A 831 -45.76 -26.77 1.96
CA ARG A 831 -47.22 -26.71 2.19
C ARG A 831 -47.99 -27.82 1.45
N LEU A 832 -47.61 -28.13 0.21
CA LEU A 832 -48.23 -29.20 -0.59
C LEU A 832 -47.92 -30.60 -0.02
N SER A 833 -46.69 -30.83 0.44
CA SER A 833 -46.30 -32.07 1.14
C SER A 833 -47.13 -32.26 2.41
N MET A 834 -47.22 -31.23 3.27
CA MET A 834 -48.03 -31.29 4.50
C MET A 834 -49.54 -31.45 4.25
N ARG A 835 -50.07 -30.99 3.12
CA ARG A 835 -51.46 -31.27 2.71
C ARG A 835 -51.67 -32.75 2.39
N LYS A 836 -50.76 -33.38 1.63
CA LYS A 836 -50.83 -34.84 1.34
C LYS A 836 -50.79 -35.69 2.60
N CYS A 837 -49.97 -35.32 3.60
CA CYS A 837 -49.94 -36.03 4.89
C CYS A 837 -51.23 -35.90 5.71
N LYS A 838 -52.06 -34.88 5.46
CA LYS A 838 -53.37 -34.70 6.12
C LYS A 838 -54.54 -35.33 5.35
N SER A 839 -54.40 -35.56 4.04
CA SER A 839 -55.38 -36.28 3.21
C SER A 839 -55.09 -37.79 3.11
N GLY A 840 -54.32 -38.35 4.05
CA GLY A 840 -53.93 -39.76 4.13
C GLY A 840 -54.64 -40.52 5.25
N LYS A 841 -55.91 -40.20 5.51
CA LYS A 841 -56.84 -40.87 6.43
C LYS A 841 -58.21 -40.96 5.78
#